data_AF-A0A345PMW5-F1
#
_entry.id   AF-A0A345PMW5-F1
#
_cell.length_a   1.000
_cell.length_b   1.000
_cell.length_c   1.000
_cell.angle_alpha   90.00
_cell.angle_beta   90.00
_cell.angle_gamma   90.00
#
_symmetry.space_group_name_H-M   'P 1'
#
loop_
_entity.id
_entity.type
_entity.pdbx_description
1 polymer ?
#
loop_
_entity_poly.entity_id
_entity_poly.type
_entity_poly.pdbx_seq_one_letter_code
_entity_poly.pdbx_strand_id
1 'polypeptide(L)'
;MHAEVWWVIGFLILTLTIGLITGRKMKDFSDYAVGHKRFGTWILVASVIATALGGRSLSNNLDFVVARPLVLVLFAGVAYLIIGRSLAMRMGKFMRHLSMAESMGTVYGKGVRYIAAIAFVIRSGGLVVLEFCIVNKLLRLFFNIDGTLFTITIAIFVTLYATIGGARSVAFTDFMQILFFGLFMPMLFVITYQKLHPPTNIIDLLLNRIRSDWVDIVINNRPKISSMVLDIATYVIPWMVSANIQRIYMSASVWQAKAVFTRAALIFTVVKILLATVGICLLHMHPDLKPSQFLHMITNDAPAGFNILLYIALISLIMSTVDSNLHMCTVTLVHDIIEPLTGSLKHKLIWARVATICVGGVGLWIAISYPDLLYTTFYHMLTFCSSMVSIPFIIAIIGFFPRTLSVLLGMGAGILVTTIMQYYLHAKWNFIFPSMLANIVVLVISHYLLPKLPHTGGTQDQEPLLIEKQLRKRKWKAYKEAIRTFCWKEYIRNIFPKKPAHFFRVGFYSEIYLCISLCYNQKLSWVYYFSPCMILATYFICYPIWHSHQTTHHKVVMHYIWLIGIFCLLFLPGALCFSISGYAIVPTIIYLLNIAVGFYFLPMPTASFMLLAAFVMTYFIAPYPPLALLVSTWGSWSNCLCLVVCWCALIKYISLHKTVKTLLANQLAYWHELAFYKDQATIKKIQYQHHLDILTKSNHQEDVLKKVCSDLQQLLSKPDELCHHKEMVKRSINSLDSYRTFLQDLAYYERDHITLEVVLVDIENMFDRATTTSKKAGILFQVAIYHTTQQKYLECDAGKIEYLLVTSMRLIEESKNKLLENQEIIRIHIMDTKIKYNVDSETKFFKELPAVAFVITTGIDKPRIDPLYTDLLEKAPGIVPNTITDLYEKEIMQIVSAHYGYGTITKQDAAITFLYVLPLHLSKIRDNVMNTLPFYPNFKIMETPASLQQEIETEDLLVQSTSLSRALVRDTILFIKKCHGDQKRASGDPFYTHPMAVARIVLMETQDPDVVIAALLHDVVEDSKVPLSYIESRFGRNVAYIVNQVTHMGSTFRLCPFG
;
A
#
# COMPACT_ATOMS: atom_id res chain seq x y z
N MET A 1 33.74 41.38 -0.80
CA MET A 1 32.41 42.00 -0.96
C MET A 1 31.76 41.73 -2.32
N HIS A 2 32.42 41.99 -3.46
CA HIS A 2 31.78 41.81 -4.78
C HIS A 2 31.45 40.36 -5.17
N ALA A 3 32.27 39.37 -4.79
CA ALA A 3 32.05 37.97 -5.19
C ALA A 3 30.76 37.36 -4.59
N GLU A 4 30.41 37.70 -3.35
CA GLU A 4 29.26 37.11 -2.63
C GLU A 4 27.92 37.53 -3.25
N VAL A 5 27.83 38.80 -3.68
CA VAL A 5 26.65 39.34 -4.37
C VAL A 5 26.41 38.63 -5.69
N TRP A 6 27.47 38.31 -6.46
CA TRP A 6 27.35 37.55 -7.70
C TRP A 6 26.80 36.14 -7.49
N TRP A 7 27.16 35.47 -6.40
CA TRP A 7 26.59 34.16 -6.05
C TRP A 7 25.10 34.24 -5.72
N VAL A 8 24.69 35.27 -4.98
CA VAL A 8 23.26 35.51 -4.69
C VAL A 8 22.49 35.82 -5.97
N ILE A 9 23.02 36.67 -6.85
CA ILE A 9 22.41 36.96 -8.17
C ILE A 9 22.32 35.68 -9.01
N GLY A 10 23.39 34.87 -9.06
CA GLY A 10 23.39 33.59 -9.77
C GLY A 10 22.31 32.64 -9.24
N PHE A 11 22.13 32.57 -7.92
CA PHE A 11 21.06 31.79 -7.29
C PHE A 11 19.65 32.32 -7.66
N LEU A 12 19.45 33.63 -7.68
CA LEU A 12 18.17 34.24 -8.09
C LEU A 12 17.86 33.96 -9.57
N ILE A 13 18.84 34.08 -10.46
CA ILE A 13 18.70 33.76 -11.89
C ILE A 13 18.39 32.27 -12.08
N LEU A 14 19.07 31.38 -11.35
CA LEU A 14 18.79 29.95 -11.38
C LEU A 14 17.35 29.65 -10.96
N THR A 15 16.89 30.25 -9.86
CA THR A 15 15.53 30.08 -9.34
C THR A 15 14.49 30.60 -10.33
N LEU A 16 14.71 31.79 -10.90
CA LEU A 16 13.86 32.38 -11.94
C LEU A 16 13.78 31.44 -13.16
N THR A 17 14.92 30.94 -13.63
CA THR A 17 14.99 30.06 -14.81
C THR A 17 14.19 28.78 -14.59
N ILE A 18 14.34 28.14 -13.43
CA ILE A 18 13.59 26.93 -13.07
C ILE A 18 12.08 27.23 -12.98
N GLY A 19 11.70 28.34 -12.34
CA GLY A 19 10.30 28.75 -12.24
C GLY A 19 9.65 29.00 -13.61
N LEU A 20 10.36 29.68 -14.51
CA LEU A 20 9.90 29.92 -15.87
C LEU A 20 9.78 28.64 -16.69
N ILE A 21 10.77 27.73 -16.64
CA ILE A 21 10.76 26.47 -17.39
C ILE A 21 9.59 25.59 -16.94
N THR A 22 9.37 25.48 -15.63
CA THR A 22 8.30 24.65 -15.07
C THR A 22 6.91 25.25 -15.31
N GLY A 23 6.81 26.59 -15.43
CA GLY A 23 5.59 27.34 -15.70
C GLY A 23 5.06 27.30 -17.13
N ARG A 24 5.90 26.98 -18.14
CA ARG A 24 5.54 26.99 -19.58
C ARG A 24 4.38 26.07 -19.98
N LYS A 25 3.98 25.13 -19.13
CA LYS A 25 2.98 24.09 -19.45
C LYS A 25 1.56 24.42 -19.00
N MET A 26 1.30 25.59 -18.38
CA MET A 26 -0.01 25.90 -17.81
C MET A 26 -1.05 26.35 -18.83
N LYS A 27 -2.18 25.65 -18.88
CA LYS A 27 -3.26 25.88 -19.84
C LYS A 27 -4.51 26.50 -19.21
N ASP A 28 -4.80 26.22 -17.95
CA ASP A 28 -6.03 26.63 -17.26
C ASP A 28 -5.78 27.07 -15.80
N PHE A 29 -6.81 27.61 -15.15
CA PHE A 29 -6.73 28.09 -13.76
C PHE A 29 -6.55 26.93 -12.76
N SER A 30 -7.05 25.74 -13.08
CA SER A 30 -6.85 24.54 -12.26
C SER A 30 -5.36 24.11 -12.24
N ASP A 31 -4.68 24.10 -13.40
CA ASP A 31 -3.23 23.84 -13.44
C ASP A 31 -2.45 24.95 -12.71
N TYR A 32 -2.90 26.20 -12.78
CA TYR A 32 -2.33 27.29 -11.95
C TYR A 32 -2.45 27.01 -10.46
N ALA A 33 -3.65 26.65 -9.98
CA ALA A 33 -3.94 26.48 -8.56
C ALA A 33 -3.34 25.18 -7.96
N VAL A 34 -3.38 24.06 -8.69
CA VAL A 34 -3.01 22.72 -8.17
C VAL A 34 -2.09 21.88 -9.06
N GLY A 35 -1.66 22.37 -10.23
CA GLY A 35 -0.57 21.76 -11.01
C GLY A 35 -0.85 20.38 -11.65
N HIS A 36 -2.11 20.08 -12.01
CA HIS A 36 -2.60 18.76 -12.48
C HIS A 36 -2.38 17.59 -11.52
N LYS A 37 -1.98 17.84 -10.26
CA LYS A 37 -1.73 16.82 -9.23
C LYS A 37 -0.68 15.75 -9.59
N ARG A 38 0.17 15.99 -10.59
CA ARG A 38 1.22 15.06 -11.05
C ARG A 38 2.57 15.38 -10.40
N PHE A 39 2.60 15.47 -9.07
CA PHE A 39 3.83 15.75 -8.33
C PHE A 39 4.46 14.47 -7.77
N GLY A 40 5.78 14.40 -7.80
CA GLY A 40 6.53 13.40 -7.04
C GLY A 40 6.38 13.65 -5.53
N THR A 41 6.22 12.59 -4.74
CA THR A 41 5.98 12.71 -3.28
C THR A 41 7.08 13.52 -2.57
N TRP A 42 8.34 13.36 -2.97
CA TRP A 42 9.46 14.09 -2.35
C TRP A 42 9.50 15.58 -2.68
N ILE A 43 8.98 15.98 -3.84
CA ILE A 43 8.84 17.41 -4.21
C ILE A 43 7.83 18.08 -3.26
N LEU A 44 6.69 17.43 -3.02
CA LEU A 44 5.69 17.92 -2.07
C LEU A 44 6.21 17.91 -0.62
N VAL A 45 6.97 16.89 -0.22
CA VAL A 45 7.62 16.86 1.11
C VAL A 45 8.55 18.06 1.28
N ALA A 46 9.39 18.34 0.29
CA ALA A 46 10.27 19.49 0.31
C ALA A 46 9.50 20.81 0.38
N SER A 47 8.45 20.97 -0.43
CA SER A 47 7.61 22.17 -0.41
C SER A 47 6.94 22.41 0.95
N VAL A 48 6.39 21.36 1.59
CA VAL A 48 5.82 21.48 2.94
C VAL A 48 6.88 21.93 3.94
N ILE A 49 8.08 21.36 3.90
CA ILE A 49 9.14 21.69 4.86
C ILE A 49 9.70 23.10 4.60
N ALA A 50 9.94 23.47 3.34
CA ALA A 50 10.45 24.78 2.96
C ALA A 50 9.51 25.90 3.42
N THR A 51 8.21 25.74 3.12
CA THR A 51 7.15 26.67 3.57
C THR A 51 7.07 26.74 5.11
N ALA A 52 7.30 25.62 5.81
CA ALA A 52 7.23 25.56 7.26
C ALA A 52 8.43 26.18 7.98
N LEU A 53 9.60 26.14 7.34
CA LEU A 53 10.87 26.61 7.89
C LEU A 53 11.23 28.04 7.51
N GLY A 54 10.32 28.81 6.89
CA GLY A 54 10.53 30.15 6.32
C GLY A 54 11.40 31.15 7.08
N GLY A 55 11.74 32.30 6.49
CA GLY A 55 12.78 33.23 6.97
C GLY A 55 12.74 33.57 8.47
N ARG A 56 11.53 33.68 9.04
CA ARG A 56 11.26 33.86 10.48
C ARG A 56 11.80 32.77 11.39
N SER A 57 11.98 31.56 10.88
CA SER A 57 12.41 30.42 11.68
C SER A 57 13.81 30.63 12.23
N LEU A 58 14.73 31.25 11.49
CA LEU A 58 16.07 31.44 12.02
C LEU A 58 16.04 32.44 13.18
N SER A 59 15.37 33.59 13.05
CA SER A 59 15.28 34.58 14.14
C SER A 59 14.45 34.06 15.34
N ASN A 60 13.26 33.53 15.07
CA ASN A 60 12.29 33.24 16.13
C ASN A 60 12.54 31.92 16.86
N ASN A 61 13.14 30.91 16.21
CA ASN A 61 13.44 29.66 16.94
C ASN A 61 14.57 29.87 17.95
N LEU A 62 15.37 30.92 17.79
CA LEU A 62 16.43 31.26 18.73
C LEU A 62 15.88 32.04 19.93
N ASP A 63 14.97 32.99 19.70
CA ASP A 63 14.12 33.56 20.75
C ASP A 63 13.43 32.46 21.56
N PHE A 64 12.91 31.45 20.86
CA PHE A 64 12.22 30.32 21.45
C PHE A 64 13.14 29.46 22.33
N VAL A 65 14.36 29.18 21.89
CA VAL A 65 15.37 28.41 22.66
C VAL A 65 15.79 29.18 23.91
N VAL A 66 15.78 30.51 23.90
CA VAL A 66 16.04 31.31 25.10
C VAL A 66 14.82 31.33 26.02
N ALA A 67 13.64 31.62 25.48
CA ALA A 67 12.46 31.96 26.28
C ALA A 67 11.63 30.76 26.73
N ARG A 68 11.80 29.57 26.14
CA ARG A 68 10.91 28.41 26.37
C ARG A 68 11.65 27.10 26.61
N PRO A 69 10.98 26.10 27.23
CA PRO A 69 11.58 24.80 27.51
C PRO A 69 11.97 24.05 26.23
N LEU A 70 13.15 23.43 26.24
CA LEU A 70 13.68 22.70 25.09
C LEU A 70 12.78 21.51 24.68
N VAL A 71 12.05 20.93 25.64
CA VAL A 71 11.14 19.79 25.43
C VAL A 71 10.07 20.09 24.35
N LEU A 72 9.65 21.34 24.19
CA LEU A 72 8.65 21.72 23.18
C LEU A 72 9.10 21.44 21.74
N VAL A 73 10.41 21.44 21.48
CA VAL A 73 10.98 21.17 20.15
C VAL A 73 10.65 19.75 19.67
N LEU A 74 10.52 18.80 20.60
CA LEU A 74 10.14 17.41 20.28
C LEU A 74 8.71 17.30 19.74
N PHE A 75 7.84 18.26 20.08
CA PHE A 75 6.46 18.31 19.63
C PHE A 75 6.28 19.03 18.28
N ALA A 76 7.34 19.64 17.73
CA ALA A 76 7.25 20.45 16.51
C ALA A 76 6.70 19.69 15.28
N GLY A 77 6.99 18.40 15.15
CA GLY A 77 6.47 17.55 14.05
C GLY A 77 5.12 16.89 14.34
N VAL A 78 4.60 16.95 15.56
CA VAL A 78 3.37 16.21 15.96
C VAL A 78 2.15 16.73 15.21
N ALA A 79 2.02 18.05 15.03
CA ALA A 79 0.99 18.65 14.20
C ALA A 79 0.97 18.06 12.77
N TYR A 80 2.14 17.95 12.12
CA TYR A 80 2.24 17.36 10.78
C TYR A 80 1.94 15.85 10.76
N LEU A 81 2.27 15.10 11.82
CA LEU A 81 1.84 13.71 11.96
C LEU A 81 0.32 13.59 12.05
N ILE A 82 -0.34 14.48 12.80
CA ILE A 82 -1.81 14.50 12.92
C ILE A 82 -2.45 14.89 11.58
N ILE A 83 -1.91 15.90 10.89
CA ILE A 83 -2.35 16.25 9.53
C ILE A 83 -2.22 15.04 8.62
N GLY A 84 -1.05 14.41 8.54
CA GLY A 84 -0.83 13.31 7.61
C GLY A 84 -1.64 12.05 7.92
N ARG A 85 -1.62 11.57 9.18
CA ARG A 85 -2.24 10.29 9.54
C ARG A 85 -3.73 10.37 9.79
N SER A 86 -4.24 11.50 10.27
CA SER A 86 -5.65 11.63 10.66
C SER A 86 -6.42 12.47 9.65
N LEU A 87 -6.02 13.73 9.45
CA LEU A 87 -6.84 14.69 8.71
C LEU A 87 -6.75 14.50 7.19
N ALA A 88 -5.56 14.33 6.63
CA ALA A 88 -5.36 14.11 5.20
C ALA A 88 -6.12 12.87 4.73
N MET A 89 -6.18 11.82 5.54
CA MET A 89 -6.95 10.59 5.25
C MET A 89 -8.45 10.84 5.07
N ARG A 90 -8.99 11.93 5.62
CA ARG A 90 -10.41 12.31 5.52
C ARG A 90 -10.67 13.42 4.51
N MET A 91 -9.64 13.90 3.81
CA MET A 91 -9.77 14.96 2.82
C MET A 91 -10.37 14.49 1.49
N GLY A 92 -10.79 13.22 1.36
CA GLY A 92 -11.27 12.62 0.10
C GLY A 92 -12.31 13.46 -0.65
N LYS A 93 -13.38 13.88 0.03
CA LYS A 93 -14.45 14.74 -0.53
C LYS A 93 -13.94 16.10 -1.02
N PHE A 94 -12.87 16.62 -0.42
CA PHE A 94 -12.34 17.95 -0.69
C PHE A 94 -11.16 17.94 -1.67
N MET A 95 -10.65 16.78 -2.08
CA MET A 95 -9.45 16.69 -2.93
C MET A 95 -9.61 17.44 -4.26
N ARG A 96 -10.83 17.64 -4.77
CA ARG A 96 -11.10 18.33 -6.04
C ARG A 96 -11.23 19.84 -5.91
N HIS A 97 -11.32 20.37 -4.70
CA HIS A 97 -11.41 21.82 -4.48
C HIS A 97 -10.07 22.49 -4.76
N LEU A 98 -10.14 23.77 -5.15
CA LEU A 98 -8.97 24.58 -5.45
C LEU A 98 -8.51 25.40 -4.24
N SER A 99 -9.40 25.58 -3.25
CA SER A 99 -9.09 26.33 -2.04
C SER A 99 -9.74 25.75 -0.78
N MET A 100 -9.20 26.18 0.36
CA MET A 100 -9.73 25.84 1.68
C MET A 100 -11.06 26.56 1.95
N ALA A 101 -11.24 27.78 1.44
CA ALA A 101 -12.49 28.53 1.59
C ALA A 101 -13.63 27.89 0.80
N GLU A 102 -13.37 27.40 -0.42
CA GLU A 102 -14.33 26.58 -1.19
C GLU A 102 -14.76 25.35 -0.38
N SER A 103 -13.81 24.64 0.21
CA SER A 103 -14.11 23.45 1.02
C SER A 103 -15.01 23.77 2.21
N MET A 104 -14.77 24.88 2.91
CA MET A 104 -15.68 25.33 3.98
C MET A 104 -17.04 25.79 3.43
N GLY A 105 -17.05 26.43 2.27
CA GLY A 105 -18.27 26.91 1.60
C GLY A 105 -19.20 25.80 1.15
N THR A 106 -18.66 24.70 0.63
CA THR A 106 -19.45 23.52 0.21
C THR A 106 -20.14 22.83 1.39
N VAL A 107 -19.59 22.95 2.59
CA VAL A 107 -20.12 22.32 3.81
C VAL A 107 -21.04 23.27 4.58
N TYR A 108 -20.61 24.52 4.77
CA TYR A 108 -21.28 25.47 5.67
C TYR A 108 -22.05 26.57 4.94
N GLY A 109 -21.95 26.66 3.61
CA GLY A 109 -22.64 27.65 2.79
C GLY A 109 -21.80 28.90 2.45
N LYS A 110 -22.38 29.76 1.60
CA LYS A 110 -21.70 30.91 0.98
C LYS A 110 -21.14 31.94 1.98
N GLY A 111 -21.87 32.22 3.07
CA GLY A 111 -21.42 33.19 4.09
C GLY A 111 -20.09 32.81 4.74
N VAL A 112 -19.94 31.53 5.12
CA VAL A 112 -18.70 31.02 5.71
C VAL A 112 -17.56 30.98 4.67
N ARG A 113 -17.86 30.72 3.40
CA ARG A 113 -16.88 30.81 2.30
C ARG A 113 -16.24 32.19 2.24
N TYR A 114 -17.04 33.26 2.20
CA TYR A 114 -16.53 34.63 2.10
C TYR A 114 -15.70 35.03 3.32
N ILE A 115 -16.19 34.73 4.54
CA ILE A 115 -15.46 35.04 5.78
C ILE A 115 -14.11 34.32 5.82
N ALA A 116 -14.09 33.03 5.47
CA ALA A 116 -12.86 32.25 5.40
C ALA A 116 -11.90 32.80 4.33
N ALA A 117 -12.41 33.12 3.15
CA ALA A 117 -11.61 33.67 2.04
C ALA A 117 -10.92 35.00 2.42
N ILE A 118 -11.67 35.94 3.02
CA ILE A 118 -11.13 37.23 3.47
C ILE A 118 -10.03 37.01 4.52
N ALA A 119 -10.27 36.14 5.51
CA ALA A 119 -9.26 35.84 6.52
C ALA A 119 -8.00 35.20 5.94
N PHE A 120 -8.12 34.32 4.93
CA PHE A 120 -6.94 33.74 4.28
C PHE A 120 -6.17 34.75 3.43
N VAL A 121 -6.84 35.67 2.76
CA VAL A 121 -6.20 36.76 2.00
C VAL A 121 -5.43 37.68 2.96
N ILE A 122 -6.06 38.11 4.06
CA ILE A 122 -5.39 38.93 5.09
C ILE A 122 -4.19 38.18 5.67
N ARG A 123 -4.36 36.90 6.04
CA ARG A 123 -3.29 36.08 6.61
C ARG A 123 -2.12 35.90 5.64
N SER A 124 -2.40 35.48 4.41
CA SER A 124 -1.36 35.11 3.43
C SER A 124 -0.68 36.37 2.88
N GLY A 125 -1.44 37.43 2.57
CA GLY A 125 -0.89 38.72 2.16
C GLY A 125 -0.07 39.40 3.25
N GLY A 126 -0.55 39.40 4.50
CA GLY A 126 0.21 39.93 5.64
C GLY A 126 1.51 39.17 5.91
N LEU A 127 1.54 37.87 5.63
CA LEU A 127 2.77 37.08 5.75
C LEU A 127 3.78 37.43 4.65
N VAL A 128 3.33 37.68 3.42
CA VAL A 128 4.20 38.19 2.33
C VAL A 128 4.84 39.53 2.72
N VAL A 129 4.06 40.47 3.25
CA VAL A 129 4.57 41.76 3.74
C VAL A 129 5.64 41.56 4.79
N LEU A 130 5.36 40.71 5.78
CA LEU A 130 6.28 40.47 6.89
C LEU A 130 7.61 39.86 6.43
N GLU A 131 7.59 38.91 5.51
CA GLU A 131 8.82 38.31 4.97
C GLU A 131 9.65 39.35 4.18
N PHE A 132 9.01 40.25 3.42
CA PHE A 132 9.74 41.36 2.77
C PHE A 132 10.37 42.33 3.78
N CYS A 133 9.70 42.64 4.90
CA CYS A 133 10.31 43.43 5.98
C CYS A 133 11.53 42.73 6.59
N ILE A 134 11.48 41.40 6.76
CA ILE A 134 12.59 40.60 7.30
C ILE A 134 13.77 40.60 6.33
N VAL A 135 13.55 40.48 5.02
CA VAL A 135 14.59 40.63 3.99
C VAL A 135 15.31 41.96 4.16
N ASN A 136 14.56 43.06 4.21
CA ASN A 136 15.13 44.40 4.34
C ASN A 136 16.00 44.51 5.61
N LYS A 137 15.50 44.01 6.74
CA LYS A 137 16.22 44.02 8.02
C LYS A 137 17.50 43.18 7.99
N LEU A 138 17.43 41.96 7.44
CA LEU A 138 18.59 41.07 7.35
C LEU A 138 19.67 41.63 6.42
N LEU A 139 19.29 42.22 5.28
CA LEU A 139 20.25 42.77 4.34
C LEU A 139 20.95 44.02 4.87
N ARG A 140 20.25 44.87 5.63
CA ARG A 140 20.87 45.98 6.38
C ARG A 140 21.91 45.46 7.38
N LEU A 141 21.58 44.37 8.10
CA LEU A 141 22.49 43.76 9.08
C LEU A 141 23.75 43.16 8.43
N PHE A 142 23.66 42.61 7.22
CA PHE A 142 24.77 41.89 6.59
C PHE A 142 25.64 42.72 5.66
N PHE A 143 25.04 43.61 4.86
CA PHE A 143 25.77 44.33 3.82
C PHE A 143 26.07 45.78 4.20
N ASN A 144 25.52 46.29 5.32
CA ASN A 144 25.64 47.69 5.74
C ASN A 144 25.24 48.69 4.63
N ILE A 145 24.39 48.24 3.69
CA ILE A 145 23.82 49.00 2.56
C ILE A 145 22.31 49.17 2.82
N ASP A 146 21.70 50.22 2.28
CA ASP A 146 20.25 50.36 2.33
C ASP A 146 19.56 49.19 1.61
N GLY A 147 18.93 48.31 2.39
CA GLY A 147 18.30 47.05 1.93
C GLY A 147 17.08 47.24 1.03
N THR A 148 16.64 48.49 0.80
CA THR A 148 15.47 48.83 -0.01
C THR A 148 15.59 48.31 -1.45
N LEU A 149 16.72 48.58 -2.13
CA LEU A 149 16.93 48.16 -3.52
C LEU A 149 16.92 46.63 -3.68
N PHE A 150 17.54 45.92 -2.75
CA PHE A 150 17.55 44.46 -2.76
C PHE A 150 16.18 43.86 -2.46
N THR A 151 15.42 44.47 -1.54
CA THR A 151 14.06 44.03 -1.22
C THR A 151 13.14 44.20 -2.43
N ILE A 152 13.25 45.33 -3.14
CA ILE A 152 12.56 45.57 -4.41
C ILE A 152 12.94 44.49 -5.43
N THR A 153 14.24 44.22 -5.58
CA THR A 153 14.75 43.22 -6.52
C THR A 153 14.16 41.84 -6.21
N ILE A 154 14.28 41.35 -4.97
CA ILE A 154 13.75 40.04 -4.55
C ILE A 154 12.23 39.98 -4.77
N ALA A 155 11.49 41.02 -4.39
CA ALA A 155 10.04 41.06 -4.57
C ALA A 155 9.63 41.00 -6.04
N ILE A 156 10.34 41.72 -6.93
CA ILE A 156 10.11 41.66 -8.37
C ILE A 156 10.39 40.26 -8.91
N PHE A 157 11.54 39.66 -8.57
CA PHE A 157 11.90 38.32 -9.03
C PHE A 157 10.86 37.28 -8.61
N VAL A 158 10.51 37.26 -7.31
CA VAL A 158 9.50 36.36 -6.74
C VAL A 158 8.15 36.53 -7.44
N THR A 159 7.68 37.77 -7.57
CA THR A 159 6.38 38.05 -8.19
C THR A 159 6.37 37.63 -9.67
N LEU A 160 7.47 37.83 -10.39
CA LEU A 160 7.56 37.58 -11.83
C LEU A 160 7.45 36.08 -12.17
N TYR A 161 8.24 35.21 -11.54
CA TYR A 161 8.10 33.77 -11.82
C TYR A 161 6.85 33.18 -11.17
N ALA A 162 6.39 33.67 -10.02
CA ALA A 162 5.15 33.19 -9.40
C ALA A 162 3.94 33.43 -10.32
N THR A 163 3.87 34.62 -10.93
CA THR A 163 2.83 34.99 -11.91
C THR A 163 2.81 34.02 -13.10
N ILE A 164 3.97 33.62 -13.60
CA ILE A 164 4.06 32.75 -14.78
C ILE A 164 3.89 31.27 -14.40
N GLY A 165 4.33 30.87 -13.22
CA GLY A 165 4.63 29.49 -12.86
C GLY A 165 3.64 28.75 -11.96
N GLY A 166 2.80 29.48 -11.20
CA GLY A 166 1.74 28.89 -10.37
C GLY A 166 2.23 27.80 -9.39
N ALA A 167 1.34 26.89 -9.00
CA ALA A 167 1.65 25.85 -8.00
C ALA A 167 2.83 24.95 -8.38
N ARG A 168 3.03 24.70 -9.68
CA ARG A 168 4.14 23.85 -10.16
C ARG A 168 5.47 24.54 -9.95
N SER A 169 5.60 25.81 -10.33
CA SER A 169 6.83 26.56 -10.10
C SER A 169 7.18 26.60 -8.63
N VAL A 170 6.22 26.96 -7.76
CA VAL A 170 6.42 27.04 -6.31
C VAL A 170 6.97 25.72 -5.74
N ALA A 171 6.38 24.58 -6.10
CA ALA A 171 6.83 23.29 -5.57
C ALA A 171 8.26 22.91 -6.01
N PHE A 172 8.65 23.26 -7.24
CA PHE A 172 9.98 22.96 -7.77
C PHE A 172 11.05 23.92 -7.25
N THR A 173 10.72 25.22 -7.11
CA THR A 173 11.61 26.20 -6.49
C THR A 173 11.85 25.86 -5.02
N ASP A 174 10.80 25.48 -4.28
CA ASP A 174 10.92 24.99 -2.89
C ASP A 174 11.85 23.76 -2.78
N PHE A 175 11.74 22.82 -3.74
CA PHE A 175 12.57 21.62 -3.75
C PHE A 175 14.06 21.93 -3.96
N MET A 176 14.39 22.92 -4.79
CA MET A 176 15.78 23.38 -4.94
C MET A 176 16.25 24.16 -3.72
N GLN A 177 15.43 25.07 -3.20
CA GLN A 177 15.72 25.90 -2.05
C GLN A 177 16.01 25.09 -0.77
N ILE A 178 15.27 23.99 -0.56
CA ILE A 178 15.51 23.14 0.60
C ILE A 178 16.86 22.40 0.54
N LEU A 179 17.43 22.17 -0.64
CA LEU A 179 18.75 21.54 -0.75
C LEU A 179 19.85 22.46 -0.22
N PHE A 180 19.78 23.76 -0.52
CA PHE A 180 20.71 24.76 0.01
C PHE A 180 20.58 24.89 1.53
N PHE A 181 19.36 24.97 2.04
CA PHE A 181 19.12 25.00 3.49
C PHE A 181 19.54 23.69 4.19
N GLY A 182 19.27 22.55 3.55
CA GLY A 182 19.65 21.22 4.04
C GLY A 182 21.16 21.02 4.14
N LEU A 183 21.95 21.71 3.31
CA LEU A 183 23.41 21.72 3.39
C LEU A 183 23.92 22.75 4.42
N PHE A 184 23.28 23.92 4.48
CA PHE A 184 23.61 24.98 5.44
C PHE A 184 23.45 24.54 6.90
N MET A 185 22.35 23.89 7.27
CA MET A 185 22.04 23.59 8.67
C MET A 185 23.03 22.65 9.38
N PRO A 186 23.40 21.49 8.81
CA PRO A 186 24.42 20.63 9.41
C PRO A 186 25.78 21.33 9.50
N MET A 187 26.14 22.14 8.49
CA MET A 187 27.40 22.87 8.46
C MET A 187 27.44 23.94 9.56
N LEU A 188 26.34 24.68 9.76
CA LEU A 188 26.20 25.63 10.86
C LEU A 188 26.40 24.93 12.21
N PHE A 189 25.76 23.78 12.40
CA PHE A 189 25.92 22.98 13.62
C PHE A 189 27.38 22.58 13.86
N VAL A 190 28.07 22.05 12.85
CA VAL A 190 29.49 21.66 12.96
C VAL A 190 30.39 22.84 13.32
N ILE A 191 30.22 23.99 12.66
CA ILE A 191 31.02 25.20 12.93
C ILE A 191 30.78 25.70 14.36
N THR A 192 29.52 25.75 14.80
CA THR A 192 29.23 26.15 16.18
C THR A 192 29.75 25.16 17.20
N TYR A 193 29.79 23.87 16.86
CA TYR A 193 30.32 22.85 17.74
C TYR A 193 31.85 22.94 17.90
N GLN A 194 32.58 23.16 16.80
CA GLN A 194 34.04 23.29 16.82
C GLN A 194 34.54 24.41 17.74
N LYS A 195 33.73 25.46 17.95
CA LYS A 195 34.08 26.61 18.79
C LYS A 195 33.80 26.40 20.28
N LEU A 196 33.14 25.31 20.65
CA LEU A 196 32.97 24.95 22.06
C LEU A 196 34.30 24.41 22.59
N HIS A 197 34.92 25.14 23.52
CA HIS A 197 36.17 24.71 24.15
C HIS A 197 35.92 23.54 25.13
N PRO A 198 36.79 22.52 25.17
CA PRO A 198 36.73 21.47 26.20
C PRO A 198 36.85 22.08 27.61
N PRO A 199 36.12 21.56 28.62
CA PRO A 199 35.52 20.23 28.70
C PRO A 199 34.03 20.16 28.30
N THR A 200 33.49 21.17 27.62
CA THR A 200 32.04 21.27 27.40
C THR A 200 31.52 20.26 26.36
N ASN A 201 30.78 19.25 26.82
CA ASN A 201 30.09 18.31 25.94
C ASN A 201 28.70 18.86 25.57
N ILE A 202 28.31 18.79 24.29
CA ILE A 202 26.96 19.18 23.85
C ILE A 202 25.89 18.43 24.64
N ILE A 203 26.12 17.15 24.91
CA ILE A 203 25.13 16.32 25.63
C ILE A 203 24.92 16.88 27.04
N ASP A 204 26.00 17.28 27.71
CA ASP A 204 25.92 17.88 29.04
C ASP A 204 25.24 19.26 28.99
N LEU A 205 25.51 20.08 27.97
CA LEU A 205 24.82 21.35 27.76
C LEU A 205 23.31 21.16 27.54
N LEU A 206 22.92 20.18 26.72
CA LEU A 206 21.51 19.85 26.46
C LEU A 206 20.83 19.30 27.72
N LEU A 207 21.48 18.37 28.43
CA LEU A 207 20.93 17.78 29.65
C LEU A 207 20.85 18.79 30.78
N ASN A 208 21.84 19.66 30.93
CA ASN A 208 21.82 20.74 31.90
C ASN A 208 20.73 21.76 31.56
N ARG A 209 20.54 22.08 30.28
CA ARG A 209 19.44 22.96 29.86
C ARG A 209 18.08 22.34 30.15
N ILE A 210 17.87 21.07 29.77
CA ILE A 210 16.64 20.33 30.07
C ILE A 210 16.40 20.29 31.58
N ARG A 211 17.43 19.95 32.38
CA ARG A 211 17.34 19.90 33.84
C ARG A 211 17.00 21.28 34.43
N SER A 212 17.65 22.34 33.95
CA SER A 212 17.37 23.72 34.36
C SER A 212 15.93 24.11 34.04
N ASP A 213 15.45 23.81 32.83
CA ASP A 213 14.07 24.06 32.43
C ASP A 213 13.11 23.33 33.39
N TRP A 214 13.36 22.05 33.70
CA TRP A 214 12.53 21.27 34.64
C TRP A 214 12.57 21.81 36.07
N VAL A 215 13.74 22.21 36.58
CA VAL A 215 13.90 22.79 37.92
C VAL A 215 13.15 24.12 38.02
N ASP A 216 13.27 24.98 37.01
CA ASP A 216 12.54 26.26 36.98
C ASP A 216 11.02 26.08 36.89
N ILE A 217 10.56 25.02 36.22
CA ILE A 217 9.13 24.69 36.10
C ILE A 217 8.58 24.15 37.42
N VAL A 218 9.32 23.26 38.10
CA VAL A 218 8.83 22.52 39.28
C VAL A 218 9.00 23.33 40.58
N ILE A 219 10.11 24.06 40.73
CA ILE A 219 10.49 24.68 42.01
C ILE A 219 10.13 26.17 42.06
N ASN A 220 10.34 26.94 40.98
CA ASN A 220 10.36 28.40 41.04
C ASN A 220 9.10 29.12 40.55
N ASN A 221 8.11 28.48 39.88
CA ASN A 221 6.93 29.23 39.37
C ASN A 221 5.71 28.37 38.93
N ARG A 222 4.65 28.28 39.77
CA ARG A 222 3.35 27.66 39.39
C ARG A 222 2.67 28.24 38.12
N PRO A 223 2.75 29.55 37.78
CA PRO A 223 2.17 30.06 36.51
C PRO A 223 2.94 29.62 35.24
N LYS A 224 4.16 29.07 35.35
CA LYS A 224 4.88 28.54 34.18
C LYS A 224 4.33 27.18 33.73
N ILE A 225 3.81 26.35 34.63
CA ILE A 225 3.24 25.03 34.28
C ILE A 225 2.00 25.20 33.38
N SER A 226 1.08 26.11 33.72
CA SER A 226 -0.11 26.38 32.91
C SER A 226 0.26 26.93 31.52
N SER A 227 1.25 27.82 31.45
CA SER A 227 1.75 28.33 30.17
C SER A 227 2.42 27.22 29.33
N MET A 228 3.14 26.28 29.96
CA MET A 228 3.78 25.17 29.26
C MET A 228 2.76 24.18 28.70
N VAL A 229 1.71 23.84 29.46
CA VAL A 229 0.62 22.97 28.98
C VAL A 229 -0.06 23.58 27.77
N LEU A 230 -0.31 24.89 27.79
CA LEU A 230 -0.91 25.60 26.67
C LEU A 230 0.01 25.72 25.46
N ASP A 231 1.31 25.86 25.69
CA ASP A 231 2.29 25.82 24.62
C ASP A 231 2.35 24.42 23.98
N ILE A 232 2.45 23.35 24.77
CA ILE A 232 2.39 21.97 24.25
C ILE A 232 1.11 21.77 23.45
N ALA A 233 -0.04 22.18 23.99
CA ALA A 233 -1.32 22.05 23.31
C ALA A 233 -1.36 22.81 21.98
N THR A 234 -0.75 24.00 21.94
CA THR A 234 -0.61 24.81 20.73
C THR A 234 0.31 24.16 19.68
N TYR A 235 1.34 23.42 20.09
CA TYR A 235 2.23 22.68 19.18
C TYR A 235 1.61 21.37 18.67
N VAL A 236 0.75 20.74 19.46
CA VAL A 236 0.07 19.49 19.09
C VAL A 236 -1.10 19.76 18.15
N ILE A 237 -1.87 20.82 18.39
CA ILE A 237 -3.01 21.14 17.53
C ILE A 237 -2.53 21.55 16.14
N PRO A 238 -2.99 20.90 15.07
CA PRO A 238 -2.51 21.22 13.75
C PRO A 238 -3.12 22.51 13.23
N TRP A 239 -2.24 23.42 12.82
CA TRP A 239 -2.60 24.73 12.30
C TRP A 239 -3.01 24.55 10.84
N MET A 240 -4.30 24.73 10.57
CA MET A 240 -4.85 24.60 9.21
C MET A 240 -4.54 25.87 8.43
N VAL A 241 -3.37 25.90 7.79
CA VAL A 241 -2.93 27.03 6.95
C VAL A 241 -3.23 26.70 5.49
N SER A 242 -3.74 27.69 4.75
CA SER A 242 -4.06 27.63 3.31
C SER A 242 -2.93 26.98 2.48
N ALA A 243 -1.68 27.38 2.73
CA ALA A 243 -0.51 26.83 2.05
C ALA A 243 -0.34 25.32 2.27
N ASN A 244 -0.50 24.82 3.50
CA ASN A 244 -0.38 23.39 3.80
C ASN A 244 -1.54 22.59 3.18
N ILE A 245 -2.76 23.11 3.27
CA ILE A 245 -3.93 22.45 2.69
C ILE A 245 -3.82 22.41 1.16
N GLN A 246 -3.22 23.41 0.53
CA GLN A 246 -2.93 23.36 -0.90
C GLN A 246 -2.05 22.18 -1.29
N ARG A 247 -1.04 21.82 -0.49
CA ARG A 247 -0.19 20.64 -0.79
C ARG A 247 -0.98 19.33 -0.68
N ILE A 248 -2.06 19.32 0.09
CA ILE A 248 -3.04 18.21 0.08
C ILE A 248 -3.81 18.22 -1.25
N TYR A 249 -4.32 19.37 -1.70
CA TYR A 249 -5.03 19.47 -2.99
C TYR A 249 -4.12 19.16 -4.20
N MET A 250 -2.84 19.50 -4.13
CA MET A 250 -1.82 19.16 -5.14
C MET A 250 -1.44 17.68 -5.14
N SER A 251 -1.78 16.92 -4.10
CA SER A 251 -1.50 15.49 -4.06
C SER A 251 -2.46 14.74 -4.99
N ALA A 252 -1.94 13.76 -5.73
CA ALA A 252 -2.71 12.89 -6.61
C ALA A 252 -3.79 12.10 -5.85
N SER A 253 -3.50 11.74 -4.59
CA SER A 253 -4.46 11.05 -3.74
C SER A 253 -4.25 11.37 -2.26
N VAL A 254 -5.27 11.03 -1.47
CA VAL A 254 -5.26 11.10 -0.01
C VAL A 254 -4.08 10.32 0.60
N TRP A 255 -3.68 9.21 -0.04
CA TRP A 255 -2.54 8.40 0.38
C TRP A 255 -1.21 9.11 0.16
N GLN A 256 -1.07 9.81 -0.97
CA GLN A 256 0.11 10.62 -1.22
C GLN A 256 0.18 11.77 -0.21
N ALA A 257 -0.92 12.48 0.03
CA ALA A 257 -0.97 13.56 1.02
C ALA A 257 -0.54 13.07 2.42
N LYS A 258 -1.06 11.92 2.86
CA LYS A 258 -0.62 11.27 4.10
C LYS A 258 0.89 11.02 4.11
N ALA A 259 1.43 10.45 3.04
CA ALA A 259 2.86 10.15 2.96
C ALA A 259 3.72 11.42 3.00
N VAL A 260 3.29 12.48 2.31
CA VAL A 260 3.94 13.80 2.32
C VAL A 260 4.06 14.33 3.74
N PHE A 261 2.93 14.49 4.43
CA PHE A 261 2.92 15.09 5.77
C PHE A 261 3.57 14.20 6.84
N THR A 262 3.45 12.88 6.73
CA THR A 262 4.11 11.95 7.67
C THR A 262 5.63 11.99 7.53
N ARG A 263 6.16 12.11 6.30
CA ARG A 263 7.61 12.22 6.06
C ARG A 263 8.12 13.61 6.43
N ALA A 264 7.36 14.66 6.10
CA ALA A 264 7.68 16.04 6.45
C ALA A 264 7.79 16.22 7.96
N ALA A 265 6.90 15.59 8.74
CA ALA A 265 6.94 15.65 10.20
C ALA A 265 8.29 15.22 10.80
N LEU A 266 8.86 14.10 10.32
CA LEU A 266 10.14 13.60 10.82
C LEU A 266 11.27 14.57 10.51
N ILE A 267 11.37 15.00 9.25
CA ILE A 267 12.46 15.90 8.80
C ILE A 267 12.34 17.25 9.51
N PHE A 268 11.13 17.77 9.64
CA PHE A 268 10.88 19.03 10.33
C PHE A 268 11.29 18.98 11.81
N THR A 269 10.97 17.89 12.53
CA THR A 269 11.44 17.71 13.92
C THR A 269 12.97 17.67 13.99
N VAL A 270 13.63 16.93 13.10
CA VAL A 270 15.10 16.84 13.08
C VAL A 270 15.74 18.21 12.85
N VAL A 271 15.23 18.98 11.88
CA VAL A 271 15.72 20.35 11.62
C VAL A 271 15.52 21.26 12.83
N LYS A 272 14.35 21.18 13.50
CA LYS A 272 14.07 21.98 14.69
C LYS A 272 14.99 21.63 15.86
N ILE A 273 15.33 20.34 16.04
CA ILE A 273 16.32 19.90 17.03
C ILE A 273 17.68 20.50 16.69
N LEU A 274 18.15 20.41 15.44
CA LEU A 274 19.43 20.99 15.02
C LEU A 274 19.48 22.50 15.26
N LEU A 275 18.43 23.24 14.87
CA LEU A 275 18.31 24.68 15.16
C LEU A 275 18.38 24.98 16.65
N ALA A 276 17.70 24.17 17.47
CA ALA A 276 17.71 24.35 18.92
C ALA A 276 19.10 24.10 19.53
N THR A 277 19.80 23.07 19.06
CA THR A 277 21.16 22.77 19.51
C THR A 277 22.12 23.89 19.13
N VAL A 278 22.07 24.38 17.88
CA VAL A 278 22.84 25.56 17.45
C VAL A 278 22.57 26.76 18.35
N GLY A 279 21.30 27.02 18.67
CA GLY A 279 20.87 28.05 19.61
C GLY A 279 21.55 27.94 20.97
N ILE A 280 21.56 26.74 21.55
CA ILE A 280 22.16 26.49 22.87
C ILE A 280 23.68 26.64 22.85
N CYS A 281 24.35 26.12 21.82
CA CYS A 281 25.80 26.27 21.68
C CYS A 281 26.20 27.75 21.67
N LEU A 282 25.48 28.56 20.91
CA LEU A 282 25.80 29.99 20.78
C LEU A 282 25.43 30.79 22.04
N LEU A 283 24.36 30.44 22.76
CA LEU A 283 24.05 31.02 24.07
C LEU A 283 25.10 30.69 25.13
N HIS A 284 25.67 29.48 25.08
CA HIS A 284 26.73 29.10 26.00
C HIS A 284 28.01 29.90 25.74
N MET A 285 28.34 30.12 24.46
CA MET A 285 29.50 30.93 24.07
C MET A 285 29.33 32.42 24.43
N HIS A 286 28.09 32.94 24.35
CA HIS A 286 27.80 34.34 24.62
C HIS A 286 26.50 34.49 25.44
N PRO A 287 26.59 34.47 26.78
CA PRO A 287 25.43 34.47 27.68
C PRO A 287 24.53 35.71 27.57
N ASP A 288 25.09 36.86 27.19
CA ASP A 288 24.39 38.15 27.11
C ASP A 288 23.76 38.45 25.74
N LEU A 289 23.79 37.48 24.81
CA LEU A 289 23.27 37.67 23.45
C LEU A 289 21.77 37.99 23.47
N LYS A 290 21.43 39.16 22.93
CA LYS A 290 20.05 39.42 22.51
C LYS A 290 19.76 38.58 21.26
N PRO A 291 18.59 37.92 21.17
CA PRO A 291 18.26 37.05 20.02
C PRO A 291 18.37 37.73 18.64
N SER A 292 18.20 39.05 18.57
CA SER A 292 18.35 39.84 17.35
C SER A 292 19.80 39.96 16.84
N GLN A 293 20.81 39.68 17.67
CA GLN A 293 22.24 39.82 17.35
C GLN A 293 22.89 38.50 16.92
N PHE A 294 22.15 37.40 16.99
CA PHE A 294 22.67 36.05 16.77
C PHE A 294 23.12 35.80 15.32
N LEU A 295 22.34 36.25 14.34
CA LEU A 295 22.68 36.14 12.92
C LEU A 295 23.94 36.92 12.56
N HIS A 296 24.16 38.08 13.20
CA HIS A 296 25.34 38.91 13.02
C HIS A 296 26.61 38.25 13.59
N MET A 297 26.48 37.47 14.67
CA MET A 297 27.61 36.77 15.26
C MET A 297 28.02 35.53 14.44
N ILE A 298 27.03 34.81 13.88
CA ILE A 298 27.30 33.72 12.94
C ILE A 298 28.13 34.21 11.75
N THR A 299 27.84 35.40 11.21
CA THR A 299 28.58 35.95 10.06
C THR A 299 29.98 36.42 10.38
N ASN A 300 30.21 36.96 11.58
CA ASN A 300 31.51 37.52 11.94
C ASN A 300 32.54 36.44 12.23
N ASP A 301 32.11 35.33 12.82
CA ASP A 301 33.03 34.26 13.22
C ASP A 301 33.10 33.12 12.17
N ALA A 302 32.41 33.24 11.04
CA ALA A 302 32.31 32.18 10.04
C ALA A 302 33.57 32.08 9.13
N PRO A 303 33.94 30.86 8.68
CA PRO A 303 35.00 30.68 7.69
C PRO A 303 34.69 31.41 6.36
N ALA A 304 35.74 31.86 5.66
CA ALA A 304 35.60 32.50 4.36
C ALA A 304 34.79 31.61 3.38
N GLY A 305 33.71 32.16 2.82
CA GLY A 305 32.77 31.45 1.92
C GLY A 305 31.51 30.87 2.60
N PHE A 306 31.49 30.67 3.91
CA PHE A 306 30.28 30.24 4.63
C PHE A 306 29.19 31.32 4.62
N ASN A 307 29.59 32.60 4.62
CA ASN A 307 28.67 33.73 4.51
C ASN A 307 27.82 33.68 3.23
N ILE A 308 28.41 33.25 2.10
CA ILE A 308 27.68 33.06 0.83
C ILE A 308 26.56 32.03 0.99
N LEU A 309 26.89 30.88 1.60
CA LEU A 309 25.93 29.79 1.82
C LEU A 309 24.82 30.21 2.79
N LEU A 310 25.17 30.96 3.85
CA LEU A 310 24.20 31.55 4.78
C LEU A 310 23.24 32.49 4.05
N TYR A 311 23.74 33.39 3.21
CA TYR A 311 22.90 34.34 2.46
C TYR A 311 21.95 33.62 1.51
N ILE A 312 22.46 32.64 0.75
CA ILE A 312 21.62 31.83 -0.15
C ILE A 312 20.57 31.06 0.64
N ALA A 313 20.92 30.44 1.76
CA ALA A 313 19.98 29.69 2.59
C ALA A 313 18.88 30.58 3.19
N LEU A 314 19.23 31.78 3.65
CA LEU A 314 18.27 32.75 4.20
C LEU A 314 17.30 33.26 3.13
N ILE A 315 17.82 33.70 1.98
CA ILE A 315 16.99 34.15 0.86
C ILE A 315 16.10 33.00 0.36
N SER A 316 16.63 31.77 0.30
CA SER A 316 15.87 30.57 -0.05
C SER A 316 14.65 30.34 0.88
N LEU A 317 14.85 30.43 2.20
CA LEU A 317 13.76 30.25 3.17
C LEU A 317 12.68 31.32 3.04
N ILE A 318 13.08 32.57 2.85
CA ILE A 318 12.15 33.69 2.67
C ILE A 318 11.35 33.49 1.39
N MET A 319 12.03 33.25 0.25
CA MET A 319 11.38 33.07 -1.05
C MET A 319 10.36 31.91 -1.03
N SER A 320 10.72 30.76 -0.45
CA SER A 320 9.79 29.61 -0.36
C SER A 320 8.45 29.94 0.32
N THR A 321 8.52 30.81 1.33
CA THR A 321 7.36 31.20 2.13
C THR A 321 6.56 32.29 1.43
N VAL A 322 7.24 33.28 0.82
CA VAL A 322 6.58 34.30 0.00
C VAL A 322 5.85 33.64 -1.18
N ASP A 323 6.51 32.74 -1.92
CA ASP A 323 5.95 32.02 -3.06
C ASP A 323 4.62 31.33 -2.72
N SER A 324 4.65 30.56 -1.63
CA SER A 324 3.53 29.77 -1.15
C SER A 324 2.34 30.62 -0.74
N ASN A 325 2.59 31.73 -0.04
CA ASN A 325 1.53 32.59 0.48
C ASN A 325 1.02 33.56 -0.58
N LEU A 326 1.88 34.05 -1.47
CA LEU A 326 1.51 34.88 -2.62
C LEU A 326 0.59 34.09 -3.57
N HIS A 327 0.96 32.84 -3.88
CA HIS A 327 0.15 31.94 -4.69
C HIS A 327 -1.22 31.67 -4.05
N MET A 328 -1.25 31.30 -2.77
CA MET A 328 -2.51 31.05 -2.06
C MET A 328 -3.41 32.27 -1.93
N CYS A 329 -2.82 33.44 -1.67
CA CYS A 329 -3.55 34.70 -1.60
C CYS A 329 -4.26 34.96 -2.94
N THR A 330 -3.53 34.80 -4.04
CA THR A 330 -4.06 34.97 -5.41
C THR A 330 -5.20 34.00 -5.71
N VAL A 331 -4.99 32.70 -5.48
CA VAL A 331 -5.99 31.66 -5.77
C VAL A 331 -7.28 31.93 -4.99
N THR A 332 -7.16 32.26 -3.70
CA THR A 332 -8.30 32.55 -2.84
C THR A 332 -9.03 33.83 -3.28
N LEU A 333 -8.29 34.90 -3.62
CA LEU A 333 -8.87 36.16 -4.05
C LEU A 333 -9.67 35.98 -5.35
N VAL A 334 -9.12 35.29 -6.35
CA VAL A 334 -9.78 35.12 -7.64
C VAL A 334 -10.94 34.13 -7.57
N HIS A 335 -10.73 32.96 -6.97
CA HIS A 335 -11.70 31.85 -6.97
C HIS A 335 -12.81 31.99 -5.92
N ASP A 336 -12.51 32.56 -4.75
CA ASP A 336 -13.46 32.60 -3.62
C ASP A 336 -14.08 33.96 -3.36
N ILE A 337 -13.51 35.03 -3.90
CA ILE A 337 -14.02 36.39 -3.72
C ILE A 337 -14.49 36.96 -5.06
N ILE A 338 -13.58 37.15 -6.02
CA ILE A 338 -13.89 37.85 -7.27
C ILE A 338 -14.89 37.07 -8.13
N GLU A 339 -14.68 35.77 -8.35
CA GLU A 339 -15.58 34.96 -9.17
C GLU A 339 -17.01 34.89 -8.60
N PRO A 340 -17.23 34.56 -7.31
CA PRO A 340 -18.57 34.53 -6.73
C PRO A 340 -19.30 35.88 -6.76
N LEU A 341 -18.57 37.00 -6.69
CA LEU A 341 -19.13 38.36 -6.77
C LEU A 341 -19.51 38.77 -8.20
N THR A 342 -18.78 38.27 -9.21
CA THR A 342 -18.99 38.62 -10.63
C THR A 342 -19.89 37.63 -11.38
N GLY A 343 -20.27 36.51 -10.76
CA GLY A 343 -21.18 35.51 -11.32
C GLY A 343 -20.53 34.57 -12.35
N SER A 344 -19.64 35.06 -13.21
CA SER A 344 -18.73 34.23 -14.03
C SER A 344 -17.50 35.03 -14.49
N LEU A 345 -16.31 34.48 -14.29
CA LEU A 345 -15.06 35.14 -14.68
C LEU A 345 -14.52 34.52 -15.98
N LYS A 346 -14.62 35.23 -17.11
CA LYS A 346 -13.93 34.85 -18.34
C LYS A 346 -12.42 35.00 -18.15
N HIS A 347 -11.63 34.07 -18.67
CA HIS A 347 -10.16 34.07 -18.58
C HIS A 347 -9.60 34.13 -17.14
N LYS A 348 -10.09 33.28 -16.23
CA LYS A 348 -9.63 33.18 -14.82
C LYS A 348 -8.11 33.20 -14.62
N LEU A 349 -7.36 32.57 -15.53
CA LEU A 349 -5.90 32.54 -15.48
C LEU A 349 -5.27 33.93 -15.57
N ILE A 350 -5.82 34.82 -16.41
CA ILE A 350 -5.33 36.20 -16.55
C ILE A 350 -5.58 36.97 -15.26
N TRP A 351 -6.79 36.83 -14.70
CA TRP A 351 -7.13 37.45 -13.41
C TRP A 351 -6.24 36.96 -12.27
N ALA A 352 -5.88 35.68 -12.25
CA ALA A 352 -4.90 35.14 -11.31
C ALA A 352 -3.54 35.84 -11.46
N ARG A 353 -3.04 35.98 -12.69
CA ARG A 353 -1.77 36.66 -12.95
C ARG A 353 -1.77 38.13 -12.52
N VAL A 354 -2.83 38.86 -12.88
CA VAL A 354 -2.99 40.26 -12.47
C VAL A 354 -3.07 40.37 -10.94
N ALA A 355 -3.85 39.51 -10.29
CA ALA A 355 -3.96 39.48 -8.84
C ALA A 355 -2.60 39.18 -8.17
N THR A 356 -1.79 38.28 -8.71
CA THR A 356 -0.43 38.01 -8.19
C THR A 356 0.46 39.25 -8.24
N ILE A 357 0.45 39.97 -9.37
CA ILE A 357 1.23 41.22 -9.51
C ILE A 357 0.73 42.29 -8.54
N CYS A 358 -0.59 42.47 -8.43
CA CYS A 358 -1.19 43.44 -7.51
C CYS A 358 -0.86 43.11 -6.05
N VAL A 359 -1.02 41.85 -5.61
CA VAL A 359 -0.72 41.44 -4.23
C VAL A 359 0.77 41.60 -3.93
N GLY A 360 1.65 41.21 -4.85
CA GLY A 360 3.10 41.38 -4.69
C GLY A 360 3.51 42.85 -4.61
N GLY A 361 2.96 43.70 -5.48
CA GLY A 361 3.24 45.14 -5.52
C GLY A 361 2.72 45.90 -4.29
N VAL A 362 1.47 45.65 -3.88
CA VAL A 362 0.92 46.22 -2.64
C VAL A 362 1.71 45.73 -1.43
N GLY A 363 2.07 44.44 -1.40
CA GLY A 363 2.88 43.87 -0.33
C GLY A 363 4.24 44.55 -0.19
N LEU A 364 4.91 44.79 -1.32
CA LEU A 364 6.18 45.53 -1.39
C LEU A 364 6.02 46.99 -0.92
N TRP A 365 4.98 47.68 -1.38
CA TRP A 365 4.71 49.07 -1.00
C TRP A 365 4.50 49.21 0.52
N ILE A 366 3.72 48.32 1.13
CA ILE A 366 3.51 48.31 2.59
C ILE A 366 4.82 48.00 3.32
N ALA A 367 5.60 47.02 2.84
CA ALA A 367 6.86 46.64 3.48
C ALA A 367 7.91 47.77 3.48
N ILE A 368 7.93 48.60 2.43
CA ILE A 368 8.83 49.77 2.34
C ILE A 368 8.28 50.96 3.13
N SER A 369 6.96 51.17 3.11
CA SER A 369 6.34 52.34 3.77
C SER A 369 6.33 52.21 5.29
N TYR A 370 6.24 50.99 5.81
CA TYR A 370 6.20 50.71 7.25
C TYR A 370 7.19 49.60 7.65
N PRO A 371 8.51 49.82 7.48
CA PRO A 371 9.52 48.81 7.76
C PRO A 371 9.60 48.46 9.25
N ASP A 372 9.26 49.42 10.11
CA ASP A 372 9.23 49.29 11.57
C ASP A 372 7.87 48.88 12.14
N LEU A 373 6.86 48.59 11.29
CA LEU A 373 5.57 48.12 11.80
C LEU A 373 5.81 46.84 12.59
N LEU A 374 5.59 46.92 13.90
CA LEU A 374 6.02 45.92 14.83
C LEU A 374 5.57 44.54 14.36
N TYR A 375 6.54 43.62 14.30
CA TYR A 375 6.33 42.18 14.18
C TYR A 375 5.13 41.68 15.01
N THR A 376 4.88 42.32 16.16
CA THR A 376 3.72 42.07 17.02
C THR A 376 2.38 42.32 16.32
N THR A 377 2.16 43.46 15.64
CA THR A 377 0.89 43.78 14.96
C THR A 377 0.53 42.75 13.89
N PHE A 378 1.51 42.34 13.08
CA PHE A 378 1.31 41.28 12.08
C PHE A 378 1.18 39.89 12.72
N TYR A 379 1.93 39.59 13.79
CA TYR A 379 1.75 38.36 14.56
C TYR A 379 0.33 38.24 15.11
N HIS A 380 -0.24 39.33 15.61
CA HIS A 380 -1.60 39.37 16.12
C HIS A 380 -2.63 39.12 15.01
N MET A 381 -2.52 39.77 13.84
CA MET A 381 -3.38 39.47 12.68
C MET A 381 -3.34 37.99 12.28
N LEU A 382 -2.16 37.37 12.33
CA LEU A 382 -1.99 35.95 12.04
C LEU A 382 -2.73 35.06 13.05
N THR A 383 -2.76 35.44 14.33
CA THR A 383 -3.46 34.68 15.39
C THR A 383 -4.99 34.73 15.28
N PHE A 384 -5.57 35.87 14.92
CA PHE A 384 -7.02 36.01 14.69
C PHE A 384 -7.53 35.03 13.64
N CYS A 385 -6.82 34.95 12.51
CA CYS A 385 -7.21 34.08 11.41
C CYS A 385 -7.16 32.59 11.79
N SER A 386 -6.17 32.18 12.60
CA SER A 386 -6.06 30.79 13.06
C SER A 386 -7.15 30.41 14.05
N SER A 387 -7.49 31.29 14.99
CA SER A 387 -8.55 31.07 16.00
C SER A 387 -9.93 30.97 15.37
N MET A 388 -10.15 31.73 14.29
CA MET A 388 -11.44 31.77 13.59
C MET A 388 -11.65 30.52 12.71
N VAL A 389 -10.69 30.18 11.85
CA VAL A 389 -10.94 29.29 10.72
C VAL A 389 -10.52 27.82 10.94
N SER A 390 -9.48 27.59 11.74
CA SER A 390 -8.86 26.25 11.83
C SER A 390 -9.81 25.20 12.40
N ILE A 391 -10.58 25.55 13.45
CA ILE A 391 -11.50 24.63 14.13
C ILE A 391 -12.68 24.24 13.22
N PRO A 392 -13.46 25.17 12.64
CA PRO A 392 -14.50 24.82 11.69
C PRO A 392 -14.01 23.95 10.54
N PHE A 393 -12.79 24.18 10.04
CA PHE A 393 -12.24 23.35 8.98
C PHE A 393 -11.86 21.94 9.46
N ILE A 394 -11.22 21.80 10.62
CA ILE A 394 -10.93 20.48 11.23
C ILE A 394 -12.23 19.69 11.42
N ILE A 395 -13.28 20.35 11.89
CA ILE A 395 -14.60 19.75 12.08
C ILE A 395 -15.21 19.27 10.75
N ALA A 396 -15.08 20.08 9.68
CA ALA A 396 -15.53 19.71 8.34
C ALA A 396 -14.78 18.47 7.82
N ILE A 397 -13.47 18.38 8.07
CA ILE A 397 -12.65 17.21 7.71
C ILE A 397 -13.03 15.98 8.53
N ILE A 398 -13.29 16.14 9.82
CA ILE A 398 -13.74 15.03 10.68
C ILE A 398 -15.08 14.48 10.19
N GLY A 399 -15.86 15.32 9.48
CA GLY A 399 -17.14 15.00 8.86
C GLY A 399 -18.33 15.24 9.79
N PHE A 400 -18.13 16.06 10.83
CA PHE A 400 -19.22 16.61 11.62
C PHE A 400 -19.67 17.92 10.96
N PHE A 401 -20.96 18.00 10.63
CA PHE A 401 -21.53 19.13 9.88
C PHE A 401 -22.52 19.90 10.77
N PRO A 402 -22.01 20.81 11.63
CA PRO A 402 -22.85 21.71 12.40
C PRO A 402 -23.60 22.70 11.49
N ARG A 403 -24.66 23.32 12.03
CA ARG A 403 -25.41 24.36 11.33
C ARG A 403 -24.50 25.56 11.05
N THR A 404 -24.70 26.24 9.93
CA THR A 404 -23.96 27.46 9.56
C THR A 404 -23.94 28.50 10.69
N LEU A 405 -25.06 28.70 11.38
CA LEU A 405 -25.15 29.64 12.50
C LEU A 405 -24.22 29.23 13.66
N SER A 406 -24.17 27.94 14.02
CA SER A 406 -23.27 27.42 15.07
C SER A 406 -21.80 27.64 14.71
N VAL A 407 -21.46 27.49 13.44
CA VAL A 407 -20.10 27.76 12.94
C VAL A 407 -19.77 29.24 13.05
N LEU A 408 -20.67 30.14 12.64
CA LEU A 408 -20.48 31.58 12.74
C LEU A 408 -20.35 32.04 14.20
N LEU A 409 -21.15 31.49 15.11
CA LEU A 409 -21.04 31.75 16.55
C LEU A 409 -19.70 31.28 17.12
N GLY A 410 -19.22 30.09 16.73
CA GLY A 410 -17.90 29.60 17.10
C GLY A 410 -16.76 30.48 16.58
N MET A 411 -16.83 30.89 15.30
CA MET A 411 -15.88 31.83 14.68
C MET A 411 -15.83 33.16 15.43
N GLY A 412 -17.00 33.72 15.77
CA GLY A 412 -17.13 34.95 16.55
C GLY A 412 -16.56 34.81 17.96
N ALA A 413 -16.85 33.71 18.66
CA ALA A 413 -16.30 33.44 19.99
C ALA A 413 -14.78 33.35 20.00
N GLY A 414 -14.19 32.69 18.99
CA GLY A 414 -12.73 32.61 18.83
C GLY A 414 -12.10 34.00 18.70
N ILE A 415 -12.66 34.87 17.84
CA ILE A 415 -12.19 36.25 17.67
C ILE A 415 -12.36 37.06 18.96
N LEU A 416 -13.52 36.95 19.61
CA LEU A 416 -13.82 37.67 20.84
C LEU A 416 -12.79 37.34 21.93
N VAL A 417 -12.53 36.05 22.16
CA VAL A 417 -11.54 35.62 23.15
C VAL A 417 -10.13 36.05 22.76
N THR A 418 -9.74 35.96 21.50
CA THR A 418 -8.44 36.49 21.03
C THR A 418 -8.33 37.99 21.32
N THR A 419 -9.39 38.77 21.08
CA THR A 419 -9.43 40.22 21.32
C THR A 419 -9.31 40.55 22.80
N ILE A 420 -10.08 39.87 23.66
CA ILE A 420 -10.05 40.06 25.12
C ILE A 420 -8.66 39.72 25.66
N MET A 421 -8.11 38.57 25.28
CA MET A 421 -6.79 38.13 25.75
C MET A 421 -5.69 39.11 25.36
N GLN A 422 -5.77 39.67 24.15
CA GLN A 422 -4.75 40.54 23.61
C GLN A 422 -4.84 41.98 24.14
N TYR A 423 -6.02 42.61 24.04
CA TYR A 423 -6.16 44.03 24.31
C TYR A 423 -6.58 44.33 25.75
N TYR A 424 -7.34 43.45 26.39
CA TYR A 424 -7.87 43.70 27.74
C TYR A 424 -6.98 43.06 28.82
N LEU A 425 -6.56 41.82 28.60
CA LEU A 425 -5.75 41.07 29.57
C LEU A 425 -4.24 41.19 29.35
N HIS A 426 -3.81 41.86 28.26
CA HIS A 426 -2.40 42.00 27.85
C HIS A 426 -1.60 40.70 28.04
N ALA A 427 -2.19 39.57 27.64
CA ALA A 427 -1.66 38.25 27.91
C ALA A 427 -0.27 38.08 27.28
N LYS A 428 0.76 37.92 28.11
CA LYS A 428 2.15 37.66 27.69
C LYS A 428 2.41 36.20 27.25
N TRP A 429 1.43 35.33 27.41
CA TRP A 429 1.47 33.88 27.19
C TRP A 429 0.61 33.52 25.98
N ASN A 430 0.82 32.33 25.42
CA ASN A 430 0.18 31.92 24.16
C ASN A 430 -1.33 31.67 24.33
N PHE A 431 -2.16 32.57 23.79
CA PHE A 431 -3.63 32.53 23.90
C PHE A 431 -4.34 31.93 22.67
N ILE A 432 -3.59 31.34 21.74
CA ILE A 432 -4.15 30.71 20.53
C ILE A 432 -4.99 29.49 20.90
N PHE A 433 -4.47 28.61 21.77
CA PHE A 433 -5.21 27.44 22.23
C PHE A 433 -6.51 27.79 22.96
N PRO A 434 -6.54 28.70 23.96
CA PRO A 434 -7.78 29.16 24.59
C PRO A 434 -8.81 29.70 23.59
N SER A 435 -8.36 30.45 22.58
CA SER A 435 -9.24 30.99 21.55
C SER A 435 -9.85 29.90 20.66
N MET A 436 -9.06 28.89 20.28
CA MET A 436 -9.56 27.72 19.55
C MET A 436 -10.49 26.87 20.42
N LEU A 437 -10.23 26.76 21.71
CA LEU A 437 -11.08 26.05 22.67
C LEU A 437 -12.44 26.75 22.81
N ALA A 438 -12.47 28.07 22.91
CA ALA A 438 -13.72 28.84 22.94
C ALA A 438 -14.54 28.63 21.66
N ASN A 439 -13.88 28.63 20.49
CA ASN A 439 -14.53 28.36 19.20
C ASN A 439 -15.22 26.98 19.19
N ILE A 440 -14.49 25.91 19.54
CA ILE A 440 -15.07 24.55 19.54
C ILE A 440 -16.19 24.39 20.57
N VAL A 441 -16.03 24.95 21.77
CA VAL A 441 -17.05 24.85 22.84
C VAL A 441 -18.34 25.55 22.41
N VAL A 442 -18.26 26.79 21.93
CA VAL A 442 -19.44 27.54 21.48
C VAL A 442 -20.09 26.87 20.27
N LEU A 443 -19.28 26.37 19.33
CA LEU A 443 -19.78 25.65 18.16
C LEU A 443 -20.55 24.38 18.55
N VAL A 444 -20.01 23.58 19.47
CA VAL A 444 -20.65 22.32 19.93
C VAL A 444 -21.91 22.63 20.74
N ILE A 445 -21.84 23.54 21.71
CA ILE A 445 -23.00 23.91 22.54
C ILE A 445 -24.13 24.46 21.66
N SER A 446 -23.83 25.42 20.78
CA SER A 446 -24.84 25.99 19.89
C SER A 446 -25.41 24.98 18.89
N HIS A 447 -24.65 23.95 18.49
CA HIS A 447 -25.17 22.89 17.64
C HIS A 447 -26.26 22.06 18.33
N TYR A 448 -26.07 21.73 19.61
CA TYR A 448 -27.03 20.93 20.37
C TYR A 448 -28.22 21.73 20.91
N LEU A 449 -28.06 23.03 21.12
CA LEU A 449 -29.14 23.93 21.54
C LEU A 449 -30.06 24.32 20.38
N LEU A 450 -29.57 24.34 19.15
CA LEU A 450 -30.37 24.70 17.98
C LEU A 450 -31.12 23.48 17.41
N PRO A 451 -32.28 23.69 16.77
CA PRO A 451 -33.03 22.61 16.13
C PRO A 451 -32.20 21.88 15.08
N LYS A 452 -32.27 20.54 15.07
CA LYS A 452 -31.55 19.68 14.12
C LYS A 452 -32.14 19.82 12.71
N LEU A 453 -31.27 20.01 11.71
CA LEU A 453 -31.64 20.02 10.29
C LEU A 453 -31.29 18.68 9.63
N PRO A 454 -31.96 18.28 8.52
CA PRO A 454 -31.81 16.96 7.88
C PRO A 454 -30.38 16.59 7.47
N HIS A 455 -29.51 17.58 7.26
CA HIS A 455 -28.12 17.40 6.80
C HIS A 455 -27.07 17.63 7.91
N THR A 456 -27.49 17.75 9.18
CA THR A 456 -26.60 18.04 10.32
C THR A 456 -26.40 16.81 11.22
N GLY A 457 -25.17 16.54 11.68
CA GLY A 457 -24.87 15.45 12.65
C GLY A 457 -23.76 14.43 12.31
N GLY A 458 -23.27 14.34 11.06
CA GLY A 458 -22.12 13.48 10.62
C GLY A 458 -22.37 11.96 10.56
N THR A 459 -21.63 11.06 9.87
CA THR A 459 -20.56 11.13 8.85
C THR A 459 -20.92 10.15 7.70
N GLN A 460 -20.82 10.55 6.44
CA GLN A 460 -21.20 9.71 5.27
C GLN A 460 -20.04 8.92 4.64
N ASP A 461 -18.77 9.25 4.91
CA ASP A 461 -17.64 8.70 4.14
C ASP A 461 -16.45 8.29 5.03
N GLN A 462 -16.38 7.01 5.39
CA GLN A 462 -15.33 6.42 6.24
C GLN A 462 -14.40 5.47 5.47
N GLU A 463 -14.57 5.32 4.15
CA GLU A 463 -13.91 4.25 3.38
C GLU A 463 -12.37 4.33 3.40
N PRO A 464 -11.72 5.51 3.18
CA PRO A 464 -10.26 5.58 3.22
C PRO A 464 -9.69 5.23 4.60
N LEU A 465 -10.42 5.56 5.67
CA LEU A 465 -10.05 5.24 7.05
C LEU A 465 -10.22 3.74 7.32
N LEU A 466 -11.30 3.13 6.83
CA LEU A 466 -11.55 1.69 6.93
C LEU A 466 -10.44 0.90 6.24
N ILE A 467 -10.10 1.26 4.99
CA ILE A 467 -8.99 0.66 4.24
C ILE A 467 -7.69 0.80 5.03
N GLU A 468 -7.43 1.98 5.60
CA GLU A 468 -6.21 2.18 6.38
C GLU A 468 -6.15 1.31 7.65
N LYS A 469 -7.27 1.16 8.37
CA LYS A 469 -7.38 0.26 9.53
C LYS A 469 -7.11 -1.19 9.11
N GLN A 470 -7.71 -1.65 8.02
CA GLN A 470 -7.50 -2.99 7.47
C GLN A 470 -6.05 -3.21 7.05
N LEU A 471 -5.45 -2.26 6.32
CA LEU A 471 -4.04 -2.32 5.94
C LEU A 471 -3.09 -2.33 7.15
N ARG A 472 -3.42 -1.59 8.23
CA ARG A 472 -2.64 -1.61 9.47
C ARG A 472 -2.73 -2.97 10.15
N LYS A 473 -3.92 -3.55 10.27
CA LYS A 473 -4.14 -4.89 10.85
C LYS A 473 -3.33 -5.95 10.08
N ARG A 474 -3.43 -5.94 8.75
CA ARG A 474 -2.66 -6.84 7.85
C ARG A 474 -1.16 -6.68 8.02
N LYS A 475 -0.66 -5.43 8.00
CA LYS A 475 0.78 -5.15 8.20
C LYS A 475 1.27 -5.63 9.56
N TRP A 476 0.47 -5.47 10.61
CA TRP A 476 0.84 -5.93 11.95
C TRP A 476 0.89 -7.47 12.05
N LYS A 477 -0.05 -8.16 11.40
CA LYS A 477 -0.05 -9.64 11.32
C LYS A 477 1.18 -10.14 10.56
N ALA A 478 1.44 -9.58 9.38
CA ALA A 478 2.63 -9.90 8.58
C ALA A 478 3.93 -9.58 9.33
N TYR A 479 3.94 -8.49 10.11
CA TYR A 479 5.07 -8.12 10.97
C TYR A 479 5.35 -9.18 12.04
N LYS A 480 4.30 -9.66 12.73
CA LYS A 480 4.41 -10.69 13.76
C LYS A 480 4.95 -12.01 13.19
N GLU A 481 4.47 -12.42 12.02
CA GLU A 481 4.94 -13.61 11.31
C GLU A 481 6.38 -13.45 10.78
N ALA A 482 6.74 -12.26 10.28
CA ALA A 482 8.08 -11.97 9.80
C ALA A 482 9.15 -12.04 10.91
N ILE A 483 8.81 -11.58 12.12
CA ILE A 483 9.69 -11.72 13.30
C ILE A 483 9.84 -13.19 13.68
N ARG A 484 8.74 -13.94 13.73
CA ARG A 484 8.76 -15.36 14.12
C ARG A 484 9.60 -16.22 13.17
N THR A 485 9.69 -15.83 11.90
CA THR A 485 10.39 -16.56 10.84
C THR A 485 11.74 -15.93 10.44
N PHE A 486 12.29 -15.03 11.24
CA PHE A 486 13.53 -14.32 10.90
C PHE A 486 14.76 -15.21 11.07
N CYS A 487 15.53 -15.42 9.98
CA CYS A 487 16.76 -16.20 9.98
C CYS A 487 17.96 -15.33 9.58
N TRP A 488 18.94 -15.20 10.49
CA TRP A 488 20.12 -14.35 10.31
C TRP A 488 21.04 -14.82 9.17
N LYS A 489 21.22 -16.13 9.02
CA LYS A 489 22.09 -16.72 7.99
C LYS A 489 21.62 -16.36 6.58
N GLU A 490 20.31 -16.43 6.35
CA GLU A 490 19.71 -16.17 5.05
C GLU A 490 19.68 -14.67 4.71
N TYR A 491 19.60 -13.80 5.71
CA TYR A 491 19.70 -12.35 5.54
C TYR A 491 21.11 -11.94 5.08
N ILE A 492 22.16 -12.45 5.72
CA ILE A 492 23.55 -12.19 5.36
C ILE A 492 23.87 -12.72 3.95
N ARG A 493 23.40 -13.93 3.62
CA ARG A 493 23.50 -14.50 2.27
C ARG A 493 22.93 -13.59 1.19
N ASN A 494 21.84 -12.92 1.53
CA ASN A 494 21.07 -12.07 0.65
C ASN A 494 21.68 -10.68 0.39
N ILE A 495 22.58 -10.21 1.26
CA ILE A 495 23.27 -8.92 1.14
C ILE A 495 24.60 -9.05 0.40
N PHE A 496 25.16 -10.27 0.36
CA PHE A 496 26.42 -10.55 -0.29
C PHE A 496 26.37 -10.22 -1.80
N PRO A 497 27.42 -9.57 -2.34
CA PRO A 497 27.43 -9.12 -3.72
C PRO A 497 27.45 -10.30 -4.67
N LYS A 498 26.56 -10.28 -5.66
CA LYS A 498 26.47 -11.35 -6.69
C LYS A 498 27.65 -11.33 -7.68
N LYS A 499 28.32 -10.19 -7.85
CA LYS A 499 29.45 -10.01 -8.76
C LYS A 499 30.74 -9.77 -7.96
N PRO A 500 31.83 -10.51 -8.22
CA PRO A 500 33.10 -10.33 -7.51
C PRO A 500 33.73 -8.94 -7.75
N ALA A 501 33.41 -8.29 -8.87
CA ALA A 501 33.85 -6.93 -9.19
C ALA A 501 33.45 -5.87 -8.15
N HIS A 502 32.43 -6.13 -7.32
CA HIS A 502 32.04 -5.22 -6.25
C HIS A 502 33.07 -5.15 -5.12
N PHE A 503 33.78 -6.25 -4.83
CA PHE A 503 34.89 -6.25 -3.87
C PHE A 503 36.02 -5.34 -4.35
N PHE A 504 36.41 -5.49 -5.61
CA PHE A 504 37.44 -4.65 -6.23
C PHE A 504 37.10 -3.16 -6.13
N ARG A 505 35.87 -2.77 -6.50
CA ARG A 505 35.45 -1.35 -6.49
C ARG A 505 35.49 -0.74 -5.08
N VAL A 506 35.02 -1.48 -4.07
CA VAL A 506 35.05 -1.00 -2.67
C VAL A 506 36.49 -0.92 -2.17
N GLY A 507 37.31 -1.95 -2.38
CA GLY A 507 38.71 -1.96 -1.96
C GLY A 507 39.52 -0.83 -2.61
N PHE A 508 39.40 -0.66 -3.94
CA PHE A 508 40.11 0.38 -4.68
C PHE A 508 39.70 1.79 -4.25
N TYR A 509 38.40 2.03 -4.07
CA TYR A 509 37.89 3.30 -3.54
C TYR A 509 38.43 3.57 -2.13
N SER A 510 38.42 2.55 -1.27
CA SER A 510 38.91 2.66 0.11
C SER A 510 40.38 3.01 0.19
N GLU A 511 41.22 2.43 -0.67
CA GLU A 511 42.65 2.71 -0.71
C GLU A 511 42.93 4.18 -1.08
N ILE A 512 42.22 4.71 -2.09
CA ILE A 512 42.39 6.10 -2.53
C ILE A 512 42.05 7.08 -1.42
N TYR A 513 40.87 6.94 -0.78
CA TYR A 513 40.48 7.92 0.23
C TYR A 513 41.31 7.80 1.51
N LEU A 514 41.74 6.59 1.89
CA LEU A 514 42.62 6.38 3.05
C LEU A 514 43.98 7.07 2.84
N CYS A 515 44.56 6.96 1.63
CA CYS A 515 45.77 7.71 1.25
C CYS A 515 45.56 9.23 1.36
N ILE A 516 44.48 9.77 0.80
CA ILE A 516 44.15 11.20 0.89
C ILE A 516 44.00 11.64 2.37
N SER A 517 43.36 10.80 3.18
CA SER A 517 43.10 11.07 4.60
C SER A 517 44.38 11.03 5.45
N LEU A 518 45.35 10.17 5.09
CA LEU A 518 46.67 10.10 5.72
C LEU A 518 47.54 11.32 5.35
N CYS A 519 47.54 11.72 4.07
CA CYS A 519 48.24 12.93 3.63
C CYS A 519 47.76 14.19 4.36
N TYR A 520 46.46 14.25 4.70
CA TYR A 520 45.87 15.39 5.39
C TYR A 520 46.24 15.46 6.88
N ASN A 521 46.31 14.31 7.58
CA ASN A 521 46.40 14.31 9.05
C ASN A 521 47.82 14.41 9.61
N GLN A 522 48.88 14.28 8.79
CA GLN A 522 50.32 14.53 9.08
C GLN A 522 50.93 13.97 10.40
N LYS A 523 50.18 13.23 11.22
CA LYS A 523 50.59 12.67 12.51
C LYS A 523 50.88 11.17 12.37
N LEU A 524 52.09 10.77 12.75
CA LEU A 524 52.61 9.40 12.60
C LEU A 524 51.77 8.33 13.34
N SER A 525 51.14 8.69 14.46
CA SER A 525 50.34 7.75 15.27
C SER A 525 49.11 7.20 14.54
N TRP A 526 48.53 7.95 13.60
CA TRP A 526 47.35 7.52 12.86
C TRP A 526 47.66 6.57 11.71
N VAL A 527 48.91 6.56 11.23
CA VAL A 527 49.36 5.61 10.20
C VAL A 527 49.12 4.19 10.69
N TYR A 528 49.51 3.88 11.94
CA TYR A 528 49.29 2.57 12.56
C TYR A 528 47.81 2.16 12.67
N TYR A 529 46.91 3.14 12.80
CA TYR A 529 45.47 2.87 12.88
C TYR A 529 44.85 2.55 11.52
N PHE A 530 45.31 3.21 10.45
CA PHE A 530 44.79 2.98 9.10
C PHE A 530 45.49 1.84 8.35
N SER A 531 46.69 1.41 8.77
CA SER A 531 47.41 0.29 8.13
C SER A 531 46.59 -1.02 8.03
N PRO A 532 45.86 -1.48 9.08
CA PRO A 532 44.99 -2.66 8.96
C PRO A 532 43.85 -2.47 7.96
N CYS A 533 43.34 -1.24 7.81
CA CYS A 533 42.29 -0.92 6.85
C CYS A 533 42.82 -0.99 5.41
N MET A 534 44.04 -0.51 5.16
CA MET A 534 44.70 -0.60 3.84
C MET A 534 45.02 -2.06 3.46
N ILE A 535 45.44 -2.89 4.42
CA ILE A 535 45.63 -4.33 4.19
C ILE A 535 44.29 -4.99 3.82
N LEU A 536 43.21 -4.65 4.51
CA LEU A 536 41.87 -5.18 4.23
C LEU A 536 41.31 -4.68 2.87
N ALA A 537 41.60 -3.44 2.50
CA ALA A 537 41.25 -2.89 1.18
C ALA A 537 42.01 -3.60 0.06
N THR A 538 43.31 -3.84 0.25
CA THR A 538 44.15 -4.63 -0.66
C THR A 538 43.62 -6.07 -0.80
N TYR A 539 43.17 -6.68 0.30
CA TYR A 539 42.52 -7.99 0.26
C TYR A 539 41.24 -7.99 -0.59
N PHE A 540 40.43 -6.93 -0.53
CA PHE A 540 39.23 -6.76 -1.35
C PHE A 540 39.56 -6.56 -2.83
N ILE A 541 40.66 -5.87 -3.15
CA ILE A 541 41.17 -5.70 -4.51
C ILE A 541 41.57 -7.05 -5.12
N CYS A 542 42.24 -7.91 -4.35
CA CYS A 542 42.70 -9.23 -4.82
C CYS A 542 41.58 -10.28 -4.87
N TYR A 543 40.41 -10.04 -4.26
CA TYR A 543 39.32 -11.01 -4.17
C TYR A 543 38.87 -11.65 -5.51
N PRO A 544 38.73 -10.91 -6.62
CA PRO A 544 38.31 -11.49 -7.89
C PRO A 544 39.27 -12.56 -8.44
N ILE A 545 40.57 -12.50 -8.09
CA ILE A 545 41.61 -13.38 -8.62
C ILE A 545 41.42 -14.82 -8.13
N TRP A 546 41.07 -15.01 -6.86
CA TRP A 546 40.91 -16.34 -6.26
C TRP A 546 39.44 -16.77 -6.10
N HIS A 547 38.47 -15.96 -6.53
CA HIS A 547 37.04 -16.25 -6.37
C HIS A 547 36.62 -17.54 -7.08
N SER A 548 37.25 -17.87 -8.22
CA SER A 548 37.00 -19.09 -9.00
C SER A 548 37.45 -20.38 -8.28
N HIS A 549 38.40 -20.30 -7.35
CA HIS A 549 39.03 -21.45 -6.70
C HIS A 549 38.48 -21.76 -5.28
N GLN A 550 37.39 -21.11 -4.85
CA GLN A 550 36.87 -21.24 -3.47
C GLN A 550 35.96 -22.46 -3.25
N THR A 551 36.23 -23.21 -2.17
CA THR A 551 35.35 -24.28 -1.64
C THR A 551 34.05 -23.71 -1.03
N THR A 552 33.04 -24.56 -0.85
CA THR A 552 31.72 -24.20 -0.28
C THR A 552 31.82 -23.57 1.11
N HIS A 553 32.73 -24.04 1.97
CA HIS A 553 32.98 -23.45 3.29
C HIS A 553 33.57 -22.03 3.21
N HIS A 554 34.53 -21.79 2.31
CA HIS A 554 35.12 -20.45 2.12
C HIS A 554 34.09 -19.43 1.63
N LYS A 555 33.13 -19.85 0.80
CA LYS A 555 32.04 -18.99 0.36
C LYS A 555 31.24 -18.46 1.54
N VAL A 556 30.87 -19.28 2.53
CA VAL A 556 30.09 -18.85 3.71
C VAL A 556 30.84 -17.81 4.54
N VAL A 557 32.13 -18.01 4.79
CA VAL A 557 32.97 -17.08 5.57
C VAL A 557 33.07 -15.70 4.88
N MET A 558 33.16 -15.68 3.55
CA MET A 558 33.21 -14.43 2.77
C MET A 558 31.96 -13.56 2.94
N HIS A 559 30.80 -14.15 3.26
CA HIS A 559 29.59 -13.37 3.50
C HIS A 559 29.73 -12.47 4.74
N TYR A 560 30.40 -12.97 5.78
CA TYR A 560 30.67 -12.22 7.00
C TYR A 560 31.81 -11.21 6.79
N ILE A 561 32.87 -11.62 6.08
CA ILE A 561 34.01 -10.73 5.74
C ILE A 561 33.54 -9.53 4.92
N TRP A 562 32.59 -9.69 4.00
CA TRP A 562 32.02 -8.56 3.24
C TRP A 562 31.37 -7.51 4.15
N LEU A 563 30.51 -7.95 5.08
CA LEU A 563 29.79 -7.05 5.98
C LEU A 563 30.73 -6.35 6.96
N ILE A 564 31.64 -7.10 7.57
CA ILE A 564 32.65 -6.55 8.48
C ILE A 564 33.59 -5.61 7.70
N GLY A 565 33.99 -5.99 6.49
CA GLY A 565 34.86 -5.20 5.65
C GLY A 565 34.24 -3.88 5.23
N ILE A 566 32.97 -3.82 4.83
CA ILE A 566 32.30 -2.55 4.54
C ILE A 566 32.29 -1.63 5.78
N PHE A 567 32.02 -2.18 6.97
CA PHE A 567 32.06 -1.40 8.21
C PHE A 567 33.47 -0.85 8.48
N CYS A 568 34.48 -1.71 8.41
CA CYS A 568 35.88 -1.38 8.67
C CYS A 568 36.55 -0.58 7.55
N LEU A 569 35.98 -0.50 6.34
CA LEU A 569 36.56 0.20 5.19
C LEU A 569 35.83 1.47 4.80
N LEU A 570 34.56 1.66 5.17
CA LEU A 570 33.77 2.84 4.79
C LEU A 570 33.29 3.63 6.01
N PHE A 571 32.59 2.97 6.94
CA PHE A 571 31.91 3.66 8.03
C PHE A 571 32.85 4.06 9.17
N LEU A 572 33.63 3.11 9.71
CA LEU A 572 34.50 3.37 10.87
C LEU A 572 35.68 4.30 10.54
N PRO A 573 36.51 4.06 9.50
CA PRO A 573 37.64 4.93 9.21
C PRO A 573 37.18 6.31 8.75
N GLY A 574 36.11 6.39 7.95
CA GLY A 574 35.53 7.67 7.53
C GLY A 574 35.07 8.53 8.72
N ALA A 575 34.38 7.93 9.69
CA ALA A 575 33.96 8.62 10.91
C ALA A 575 35.14 9.08 11.77
N LEU A 576 36.21 8.28 11.83
CA LEU A 576 37.43 8.63 12.56
C LEU A 576 38.19 9.76 11.87
N CYS A 577 38.40 9.70 10.55
CA CYS A 577 39.00 10.80 9.78
C CYS A 577 38.23 12.11 9.96
N PHE A 578 36.90 12.04 9.95
CA PHE A 578 36.02 13.18 10.22
C PHE A 578 36.25 13.76 11.62
N SER A 579 36.31 12.91 12.65
CA SER A 579 36.52 13.34 14.05
C SER A 579 37.94 13.88 14.29
N ILE A 580 38.97 13.17 13.83
CA ILE A 580 40.39 13.49 14.07
C ILE A 580 40.82 14.78 13.37
N SER A 581 40.27 15.04 12.19
CA SER A 581 40.59 16.25 11.41
C SER A 581 39.95 17.53 11.98
N GLY A 582 39.29 17.44 13.14
CA GLY A 582 38.53 18.55 13.71
C GLY A 582 37.39 18.98 12.79
N TYR A 583 36.79 18.06 12.03
CA TYR A 583 35.69 18.31 11.09
C TYR A 583 36.04 19.27 9.93
N ALA A 584 37.27 19.17 9.41
CA ALA A 584 37.67 19.92 8.23
C ALA A 584 36.86 19.56 6.96
N ILE A 585 36.80 20.47 5.99
CA ILE A 585 35.95 20.37 4.79
C ILE A 585 36.26 19.09 3.99
N VAL A 586 37.53 18.80 3.72
CA VAL A 586 37.94 17.66 2.86
C VAL A 586 37.57 16.31 3.50
N PRO A 587 37.92 16.02 4.76
CA PRO A 587 37.47 14.80 5.46
C PRO A 587 35.96 14.69 5.62
N THR A 588 35.24 15.81 5.73
CA THR A 588 33.78 15.83 5.77
C THR A 588 33.18 15.36 4.44
N ILE A 589 33.71 15.83 3.32
CA ILE A 589 33.29 15.38 1.98
C ILE A 589 33.55 13.88 1.82
N ILE A 590 34.73 13.40 2.22
CA ILE A 590 35.09 11.98 2.18
C ILE A 590 34.14 11.15 3.05
N TYR A 591 33.81 11.62 4.25
CA TYR A 591 32.87 10.94 5.14
C TYR A 591 31.47 10.83 4.53
N LEU A 592 30.94 11.92 3.95
CA LEU A 592 29.66 11.90 3.25
C LEU A 592 29.68 10.96 2.04
N LEU A 593 30.79 10.91 1.31
CA LEU A 593 30.96 10.00 0.18
C LEU A 593 30.99 8.53 0.64
N ASN A 594 31.70 8.23 1.73
CA ASN A 594 31.73 6.89 2.33
C ASN A 594 30.34 6.41 2.77
N ILE A 595 29.54 7.31 3.36
CA ILE A 595 28.14 7.03 3.70
C ILE A 595 27.37 6.71 2.41
N ALA A 596 27.46 7.56 1.39
CA ALA A 596 26.76 7.34 0.13
C ALA A 596 27.12 5.98 -0.52
N VAL A 597 28.42 5.64 -0.56
CA VAL A 597 28.91 4.36 -1.08
C VAL A 597 28.42 3.18 -0.21
N GLY A 598 28.42 3.32 1.11
CA GLY A 598 27.89 2.31 2.03
C GLY A 598 26.39 2.04 1.81
N PHE A 599 25.59 3.09 1.61
CA PHE A 599 24.16 2.99 1.31
C PHE A 599 23.87 2.47 -0.11
N TYR A 600 24.83 2.55 -1.03
CA TYR A 600 24.71 1.94 -2.35
C TYR A 600 24.85 0.41 -2.29
N PHE A 601 25.77 -0.12 -1.47
CA PHE A 601 26.05 -1.55 -1.39
C PHE A 601 25.23 -2.30 -0.33
N LEU A 602 24.81 -1.62 0.72
CA LEU A 602 24.04 -2.23 1.81
C LEU A 602 22.59 -1.79 1.77
N PRO A 603 21.66 -2.65 2.19
CA PRO A 603 20.36 -2.20 2.60
C PRO A 603 20.46 -1.02 3.58
N MET A 604 19.61 -0.03 3.37
CA MET A 604 19.48 1.16 4.21
C MET A 604 19.40 0.82 5.74
N PRO A 605 18.80 -0.31 6.22
CA PRO A 605 18.89 -0.72 7.63
C PRO A 605 20.29 -1.03 8.14
N THR A 606 21.01 -1.89 7.41
CA THR A 606 22.35 -2.30 7.77
C THR A 606 23.33 -1.14 7.67
N ALA A 607 23.18 -0.30 6.63
CA ALA A 607 23.98 0.91 6.49
C ALA A 607 23.74 1.89 7.64
N SER A 608 22.47 2.12 8.02
CA SER A 608 22.12 3.01 9.14
C SER A 608 22.62 2.49 10.49
N PHE A 609 22.53 1.17 10.72
CA PHE A 609 23.08 0.55 11.92
C PHE A 609 24.60 0.66 11.98
N MET A 610 25.28 0.36 10.87
CA MET A 610 26.74 0.49 10.76
C MET A 610 27.21 1.94 10.95
N LEU A 611 26.46 2.90 10.42
CA LEU A 611 26.73 4.33 10.62
C LEU A 611 26.62 4.72 12.10
N LEU A 612 25.56 4.29 12.78
CA LEU A 612 25.38 4.52 14.21
C LEU A 612 26.48 3.84 15.03
N ALA A 613 26.78 2.57 14.72
CA ALA A 613 27.83 1.80 15.40
C ALA A 613 29.22 2.43 15.19
N ALA A 614 29.52 2.94 13.98
CA ALA A 614 30.76 3.64 13.70
C ALA A 614 30.85 4.93 14.53
N PHE A 615 29.78 5.73 14.57
CA PHE A 615 29.74 6.94 15.39
C PHE A 615 29.97 6.66 16.88
N VAL A 616 29.30 5.64 17.42
CA VAL A 616 29.50 5.19 18.81
C VAL A 616 30.94 4.71 19.05
N MET A 617 31.49 3.89 18.15
CA MET A 617 32.88 3.40 18.24
C MET A 617 33.89 4.54 18.18
N THR A 618 33.67 5.57 17.35
CA THR A 618 34.58 6.73 17.28
C THR A 618 34.67 7.50 18.59
N TYR A 619 33.59 7.55 19.38
CA TYR A 619 33.59 8.15 20.71
C TYR A 619 34.51 7.41 21.69
N PHE A 620 34.64 6.08 21.57
CA PHE A 620 35.51 5.25 22.40
C PHE A 620 36.98 5.22 21.94
N ILE A 621 37.24 5.55 20.68
CA ILE A 621 38.57 5.45 20.06
C ILE A 621 39.28 6.82 20.02
N ALA A 622 38.54 7.93 20.00
CA ALA A 622 39.10 9.27 20.15
C ALA A 622 39.62 9.49 21.59
N PRO A 623 40.69 10.29 21.80
CA PRO A 623 41.33 10.44 23.10
C PRO A 623 40.49 11.33 24.03
N TYR A 624 39.50 10.74 24.69
CA TYR A 624 38.90 11.24 25.94
C TYR A 624 39.03 10.11 26.99
N PRO A 625 39.22 10.44 28.28
CA PRO A 625 39.88 9.55 29.24
C PRO A 625 39.08 8.26 29.51
N PRO A 626 39.77 7.17 29.90
CA PRO A 626 39.26 5.80 29.80
C PRO A 626 38.39 5.40 31.00
N LEU A 627 37.39 4.57 30.71
CA LEU A 627 36.74 3.56 31.56
C LEU A 627 36.05 3.97 32.89
N ALA A 628 36.44 5.05 33.57
CA ALA A 628 35.84 5.46 34.85
C ALA A 628 34.39 5.98 34.70
N LEU A 629 34.00 6.44 33.51
CA LEU A 629 32.64 6.92 33.23
C LEU A 629 31.64 5.80 32.90
N LEU A 630 32.13 4.58 32.61
CA LEU A 630 31.26 3.43 32.29
C LEU A 630 30.58 2.85 33.53
N VAL A 631 31.20 3.00 34.71
CA VAL A 631 30.62 2.50 35.97
C VAL A 631 29.59 3.48 36.57
N SER A 632 29.65 4.78 36.24
CA SER A 632 28.69 5.79 36.75
C SER A 632 27.47 6.01 35.83
N THR A 633 27.49 5.54 34.58
CA THR A 633 26.44 5.81 33.58
C THR A 633 25.40 4.69 33.41
N TRP A 634 25.61 3.52 34.03
CA TRP A 634 24.64 2.41 34.04
C TRP A 634 23.39 2.67 34.90
N GLY A 635 23.32 3.81 35.61
CA GLY A 635 22.19 4.18 36.45
C GLY A 635 21.04 4.91 35.77
N SER A 636 21.17 5.35 34.50
CA SER A 636 20.10 6.13 33.84
C SER A 636 19.28 5.27 32.86
N TRP A 637 18.02 5.02 33.25
CA TRP A 637 17.01 4.34 32.42
C TRP A 637 16.85 4.94 31.00
N SER A 638 17.29 6.18 30.79
CA SER A 638 17.28 6.88 29.49
C SER A 638 18.20 6.27 28.43
N ASN A 639 19.37 5.73 28.82
CA ASN A 639 20.30 5.12 27.87
C ASN A 639 19.81 3.73 27.42
N CYS A 640 19.20 2.97 28.34
CA CYS A 640 18.46 1.76 28.01
C CYS A 640 17.26 2.06 27.11
N LEU A 641 16.53 3.16 27.33
CA LEU A 641 15.41 3.55 26.47
C LEU A 641 15.86 3.92 25.06
N CYS A 642 17.00 4.61 24.91
CA CYS A 642 17.57 4.96 23.61
C CYS A 642 18.06 3.71 22.86
N LEU A 643 18.72 2.78 23.56
CA LEU A 643 19.12 1.48 23.01
C LEU A 643 17.92 0.61 22.63
N VAL A 644 16.86 0.60 23.45
CA VAL A 644 15.60 -0.11 23.18
C VAL A 644 14.85 0.55 22.02
N VAL A 645 14.81 1.88 21.90
CA VAL A 645 14.19 2.58 20.76
C VAL A 645 14.99 2.33 19.48
N CYS A 646 16.32 2.33 19.54
CA CYS A 646 17.18 1.97 18.41
C CYS A 646 17.01 0.49 18.04
N TRP A 647 16.92 -0.41 19.02
CA TRP A 647 16.63 -1.83 18.81
C TRP A 647 15.24 -2.07 18.23
N CYS A 648 14.21 -1.40 18.74
CA CYS A 648 12.85 -1.47 18.23
C CYS A 648 12.74 -0.87 16.83
N ALA A 649 13.45 0.22 16.53
CA ALA A 649 13.54 0.80 15.20
C ALA A 649 14.27 -0.15 14.23
N LEU A 650 15.35 -0.79 14.68
CA LEU A 650 16.12 -1.78 13.94
C LEU A 650 15.28 -3.03 13.63
N ILE A 651 14.56 -3.60 14.61
CA ILE A 651 13.63 -4.72 14.41
C ILE A 651 12.51 -4.32 13.45
N LYS A 652 11.92 -3.13 13.64
CA LYS A 652 10.85 -2.62 12.77
C LYS A 652 11.32 -2.45 11.33
N TYR A 653 12.59 -2.09 11.16
CA TYR A 653 13.15 -1.75 9.87
C TYR A 653 13.74 -2.93 9.10
N ILE A 654 14.40 -3.86 9.79
CA ILE A 654 14.82 -5.17 9.24
C ILE A 654 13.58 -5.95 8.78
N SER A 655 12.49 -5.90 9.56
CA SER A 655 11.20 -6.49 9.17
C SER A 655 10.59 -5.84 7.93
N LEU A 656 10.66 -4.50 7.81
CA LEU A 656 10.20 -3.78 6.61
C LEU A 656 11.01 -4.18 5.37
N HIS A 657 12.32 -4.37 5.52
CA HIS A 657 13.20 -4.77 4.43
C HIS A 657 12.98 -6.23 4.00
N LYS A 658 12.77 -7.16 4.94
CA LYS A 658 12.33 -8.53 4.60
C LYS A 658 11.01 -8.47 3.83
N THR A 659 10.05 -7.66 4.27
CA THR A 659 8.74 -7.50 3.61
C THR A 659 8.87 -6.95 2.20
N VAL A 660 9.76 -5.98 1.95
CA VAL A 660 10.00 -5.42 0.60
C VAL A 660 10.76 -6.41 -0.28
N LYS A 661 11.74 -7.13 0.27
CA LYS A 661 12.52 -8.12 -0.48
C LYS A 661 11.73 -9.40 -0.76
N THR A 662 10.90 -9.86 0.18
CA THR A 662 9.88 -10.88 -0.11
C THR A 662 8.81 -10.33 -1.03
N LEU A 663 8.44 -9.04 -0.98
CA LEU A 663 7.54 -8.47 -2.00
C LEU A 663 8.18 -8.54 -3.39
N LEU A 664 9.46 -8.19 -3.54
CA LEU A 664 10.18 -8.23 -4.81
C LEU A 664 10.44 -9.66 -5.28
N ALA A 665 10.84 -10.57 -4.38
CA ALA A 665 11.04 -11.98 -4.68
C ALA A 665 9.71 -12.68 -4.96
N ASN A 666 8.64 -12.35 -4.23
CA ASN A 666 7.29 -12.82 -4.51
C ASN A 666 6.71 -12.16 -5.75
N GLN A 667 7.07 -10.93 -6.09
CA GLN A 667 6.68 -10.31 -7.36
C GLN A 667 7.38 -11.02 -8.51
N LEU A 668 8.68 -11.32 -8.39
CA LEU A 668 9.42 -12.02 -9.43
C LEU A 668 9.02 -13.49 -9.55
N ALA A 669 8.74 -14.16 -8.42
CA ALA A 669 8.12 -15.48 -8.36
C ALA A 669 6.70 -15.42 -8.92
N TYR A 670 5.89 -14.41 -8.56
CA TYR A 670 4.57 -14.19 -9.14
C TYR A 670 4.65 -13.91 -10.64
N TRP A 671 5.65 -13.18 -11.15
CA TRP A 671 5.82 -12.97 -12.59
C TRP A 671 6.20 -14.27 -13.30
N HIS A 672 6.99 -15.14 -12.65
CA HIS A 672 7.25 -16.50 -13.13
C HIS A 672 6.00 -17.39 -13.05
N GLU A 673 5.23 -17.28 -11.97
CA GLU A 673 3.98 -18.00 -11.74
C GLU A 673 2.90 -17.52 -12.71
N LEU A 674 2.86 -16.22 -13.01
CA LEU A 674 1.96 -15.58 -13.97
C LEU A 674 2.38 -15.94 -15.40
N ALA A 675 3.67 -16.01 -15.70
CA ALA A 675 4.17 -16.54 -16.96
C ALA A 675 3.77 -18.02 -17.08
N PHE A 676 3.99 -18.82 -16.03
CA PHE A 676 3.57 -20.21 -15.95
C PHE A 676 2.05 -20.39 -16.03
N TYR A 677 1.25 -19.51 -15.43
CA TYR A 677 -0.21 -19.51 -15.51
C TYR A 677 -0.70 -19.03 -16.87
N LYS A 678 0.00 -18.09 -17.52
CA LYS A 678 -0.27 -17.71 -18.91
C LYS A 678 0.05 -18.86 -19.86
N ASP A 679 1.17 -19.55 -19.63
CA ASP A 679 1.57 -20.73 -20.41
C ASP A 679 0.60 -21.90 -20.15
N GLN A 680 0.23 -22.16 -18.89
CA GLN A 680 -0.81 -23.13 -18.52
C GLN A 680 -2.19 -22.74 -19.03
N ALA A 681 -2.57 -21.47 -19.03
CA ALA A 681 -3.84 -21.01 -19.60
C ALA A 681 -3.82 -21.13 -21.12
N THR A 682 -2.67 -20.93 -21.76
CA THR A 682 -2.47 -21.17 -23.19
C THR A 682 -2.53 -22.66 -23.50
N ILE A 683 -1.90 -23.51 -22.69
CA ILE A 683 -1.96 -24.98 -22.79
C ILE A 683 -3.39 -25.47 -22.52
N LYS A 684 -4.07 -24.95 -21.50
CA LYS A 684 -5.48 -25.25 -21.22
C LYS A 684 -6.38 -24.77 -22.33
N LYS A 685 -6.11 -23.61 -22.93
CA LYS A 685 -6.84 -23.12 -24.11
C LYS A 685 -6.65 -24.07 -25.30
N ILE A 686 -5.41 -24.57 -25.52
CA ILE A 686 -5.11 -25.56 -26.56
C ILE A 686 -5.79 -26.90 -26.26
N GLN A 687 -5.72 -27.39 -25.02
CA GLN A 687 -6.39 -28.61 -24.57
C GLN A 687 -7.91 -28.48 -24.66
N TYR A 688 -8.47 -27.34 -24.27
CA TYR A 688 -9.89 -27.05 -24.35
C TYR A 688 -10.37 -26.89 -25.79
N GLN A 689 -9.59 -26.26 -26.67
CA GLN A 689 -9.86 -26.23 -28.12
C GLN A 689 -9.82 -27.63 -28.73
N HIS A 690 -8.80 -28.43 -28.40
CA HIS A 690 -8.68 -29.81 -28.85
C HIS A 690 -9.85 -30.68 -28.33
N HIS A 691 -10.26 -30.50 -27.09
CA HIS A 691 -11.39 -31.19 -26.49
C HIS A 691 -12.73 -30.71 -27.09
N LEU A 692 -12.84 -29.43 -27.46
CA LEU A 692 -13.96 -28.90 -28.22
C LEU A 692 -14.03 -29.46 -29.64
N ASP A 693 -12.89 -29.67 -30.31
CA ASP A 693 -12.85 -30.29 -31.64
C ASP A 693 -13.33 -31.76 -31.57
N ILE A 694 -13.09 -32.44 -30.46
CA ILE A 694 -13.65 -33.77 -30.17
C ILE A 694 -15.16 -33.68 -29.91
N LEU A 695 -15.61 -32.73 -29.09
CA LEU A 695 -17.03 -32.56 -28.73
C LEU A 695 -17.89 -32.01 -29.88
N THR A 696 -17.34 -31.22 -30.79
CA THR A 696 -18.04 -30.75 -31.99
C THR A 696 -18.20 -31.87 -33.01
N LYS A 697 -17.21 -32.79 -33.11
CA LYS A 697 -17.37 -34.05 -33.85
C LYS A 697 -18.44 -34.95 -33.24
N SER A 698 -18.52 -35.05 -31.91
CA SER A 698 -19.58 -35.83 -31.23
C SER A 698 -20.96 -35.19 -31.33
N ASN A 699 -21.06 -33.85 -31.29
CA ASN A 699 -22.34 -33.15 -31.55
C ASN A 699 -22.81 -33.34 -33.00
N HIS A 700 -21.87 -33.41 -33.96
CA HIS A 700 -22.22 -33.74 -35.35
C HIS A 700 -22.77 -35.17 -35.45
N GLN A 701 -22.23 -36.11 -34.67
CA GLN A 701 -22.79 -37.45 -34.53
C GLN A 701 -24.16 -37.43 -33.82
N GLU A 702 -24.40 -36.55 -32.84
CA GLU A 702 -25.72 -36.38 -32.18
C GLU A 702 -26.80 -35.86 -33.14
N ASP A 703 -26.48 -34.88 -33.99
CA ASP A 703 -27.42 -34.35 -34.99
C ASP A 703 -27.70 -35.36 -36.11
N VAL A 704 -26.70 -36.16 -36.51
CA VAL A 704 -26.91 -37.29 -37.41
C VAL A 704 -27.79 -38.36 -36.74
N LEU A 705 -27.54 -38.71 -35.47
CA LEU A 705 -28.37 -39.66 -34.72
C LEU A 705 -29.82 -39.17 -34.55
N LYS A 706 -30.03 -37.88 -34.26
CA LYS A 706 -31.37 -37.27 -34.21
C LYS A 706 -32.13 -37.47 -35.52
N LYS A 707 -31.44 -37.21 -36.64
CA LYS A 707 -32.01 -37.37 -37.97
C LYS A 707 -32.32 -38.83 -38.29
N VAL A 708 -31.41 -39.75 -37.94
CA VAL A 708 -31.64 -41.20 -38.10
C VAL A 708 -32.81 -41.69 -37.23
N CYS A 709 -32.89 -41.27 -35.97
CA CYS A 709 -34.03 -41.61 -35.08
C CYS A 709 -35.35 -41.05 -35.63
N SER A 710 -35.38 -39.81 -36.12
CA SER A 710 -36.58 -39.22 -36.72
C SER A 710 -37.01 -39.92 -37.99
N ASP A 711 -36.05 -40.25 -38.87
CA ASP A 711 -36.30 -40.94 -40.14
C ASP A 711 -36.83 -42.37 -39.88
N LEU A 712 -36.29 -43.07 -38.86
CA LEU A 712 -36.74 -44.40 -38.45
C LEU A 712 -38.13 -44.38 -37.76
N GLN A 713 -38.43 -43.34 -36.95
CA GLN A 713 -39.77 -43.13 -36.39
C GLN A 713 -40.81 -42.82 -37.47
N GLN A 714 -40.41 -42.09 -38.52
CA GLN A 714 -41.25 -41.80 -39.68
C GLN A 714 -41.51 -43.07 -40.54
N LEU A 715 -40.55 -44.00 -40.60
CA LEU A 715 -40.72 -45.32 -41.22
C LEU A 715 -41.70 -46.22 -40.43
N LEU A 716 -41.70 -46.15 -39.10
CA LEU A 716 -42.61 -46.92 -38.22
C LEU A 716 -44.09 -46.51 -38.33
N SER A 717 -44.35 -45.27 -38.76
CA SER A 717 -45.71 -44.70 -38.85
C SER A 717 -46.43 -44.99 -40.17
N LYS A 718 -45.79 -45.65 -41.14
CA LYS A 718 -46.45 -46.11 -42.38
C LYS A 718 -47.21 -47.44 -42.16
N PRO A 719 -48.48 -47.57 -42.60
CA PRO A 719 -49.22 -48.83 -42.54
C PRO A 719 -48.87 -49.74 -43.74
N ASP A 720 -48.76 -51.04 -43.45
CA ASP A 720 -49.02 -52.19 -44.35
C ASP A 720 -47.89 -53.02 -45.01
N GLU A 721 -46.60 -52.66 -44.96
CA GLU A 721 -45.54 -53.56 -45.52
C GLU A 721 -44.47 -54.09 -44.55
N LEU A 722 -44.40 -53.60 -43.30
CA LEU A 722 -43.25 -53.88 -42.41
C LEU A 722 -43.57 -54.71 -41.14
N CYS A 723 -44.52 -55.65 -41.21
CA CYS A 723 -44.98 -56.38 -40.01
C CYS A 723 -43.89 -57.26 -39.35
N HIS A 724 -42.89 -57.74 -40.10
CA HIS A 724 -41.81 -58.59 -39.55
C HIS A 724 -40.60 -57.85 -38.95
N HIS A 725 -40.48 -56.53 -39.15
CA HIS A 725 -39.28 -55.77 -38.71
C HIS A 725 -39.60 -54.63 -37.71
N LYS A 726 -40.88 -54.39 -37.38
CA LYS A 726 -41.29 -53.31 -36.46
C LYS A 726 -40.65 -53.41 -35.07
N GLU A 727 -40.55 -54.61 -34.48
CA GLU A 727 -39.88 -54.78 -33.17
C GLU A 727 -38.37 -54.51 -33.25
N MET A 728 -37.71 -54.93 -34.34
CA MET A 728 -36.28 -54.74 -34.53
C MET A 728 -35.92 -53.26 -34.73
N VAL A 729 -36.73 -52.52 -35.48
CA VAL A 729 -36.61 -51.06 -35.64
C VAL A 729 -36.89 -50.35 -34.32
N LYS A 730 -37.89 -50.79 -33.55
CA LYS A 730 -38.21 -50.22 -32.22
C LYS A 730 -37.09 -50.45 -31.20
N ARG A 731 -36.44 -51.62 -31.20
CA ARG A 731 -35.23 -51.89 -30.39
C ARG A 731 -34.06 -51.02 -30.79
N SER A 732 -33.84 -50.83 -32.09
CA SER A 732 -32.76 -50.00 -32.62
C SER A 732 -32.96 -48.52 -32.26
N ILE A 733 -34.19 -48.01 -32.32
CA ILE A 733 -34.53 -46.65 -31.85
C ILE A 733 -34.28 -46.51 -30.34
N ASN A 734 -34.70 -47.48 -29.53
CA ASN A 734 -34.48 -47.44 -28.09
C ASN A 734 -32.98 -47.50 -27.70
N SER A 735 -32.16 -48.23 -28.46
CA SER A 735 -30.71 -48.27 -28.24
C SER A 735 -30.04 -46.97 -28.69
N LEU A 736 -30.47 -46.39 -29.82
CA LEU A 736 -29.99 -45.10 -30.32
C LEU A 736 -30.39 -43.93 -29.41
N ASP A 737 -31.61 -43.92 -28.88
CA ASP A 737 -32.04 -42.92 -27.89
C ASP A 737 -31.30 -43.11 -26.55
N SER A 738 -31.07 -44.36 -26.12
CA SER A 738 -30.23 -44.61 -24.92
C SER A 738 -28.80 -44.12 -25.13
N TYR A 739 -28.23 -44.34 -26.32
CA TYR A 739 -26.88 -43.89 -26.69
C TYR A 739 -26.79 -42.36 -26.81
N ARG A 740 -27.84 -41.71 -27.32
CA ARG A 740 -27.97 -40.25 -27.37
C ARG A 740 -28.01 -39.65 -25.96
N THR A 741 -28.84 -40.18 -25.07
CA THR A 741 -28.90 -39.73 -23.67
C THR A 741 -27.54 -39.91 -22.98
N PHE A 742 -26.87 -41.04 -23.23
CA PHE A 742 -25.52 -41.29 -22.76
C PHE A 742 -24.50 -40.22 -23.24
N LEU A 743 -24.53 -39.85 -24.53
CA LEU A 743 -23.63 -38.79 -25.06
C LEU A 743 -23.93 -37.42 -24.45
N GLN A 744 -25.20 -37.10 -24.18
CA GLN A 744 -25.60 -35.86 -23.50
C GLN A 744 -25.12 -35.81 -22.06
N ASP A 745 -25.21 -36.94 -21.34
CA ASP A 745 -24.72 -37.06 -19.98
C ASP A 745 -23.18 -37.05 -19.93
N LEU A 746 -22.49 -37.71 -20.85
CA LEU A 746 -21.02 -37.69 -20.94
C LEU A 746 -20.49 -36.26 -21.19
N ALA A 747 -21.15 -35.52 -22.10
CA ALA A 747 -20.82 -34.12 -22.35
C ALA A 747 -21.11 -33.21 -21.13
N TYR A 748 -22.02 -33.60 -20.24
CA TYR A 748 -22.29 -32.93 -18.96
C TYR A 748 -21.22 -33.28 -17.91
N TYR A 749 -20.84 -34.55 -17.78
CA TYR A 749 -19.81 -35.03 -16.84
C TYR A 749 -18.41 -34.48 -17.14
N GLU A 750 -18.01 -34.39 -18.42
CA GLU A 750 -16.68 -33.86 -18.80
C GLU A 750 -16.60 -32.32 -18.80
N ARG A 751 -17.73 -31.60 -18.89
CA ARG A 751 -17.74 -30.13 -18.95
C ARG A 751 -17.70 -29.43 -17.59
N ASP A 752 -18.23 -30.04 -16.53
CA ASP A 752 -18.54 -29.31 -15.27
C ASP A 752 -17.88 -29.85 -13.98
N HIS A 753 -17.17 -30.97 -14.00
CA HIS A 753 -16.54 -31.49 -12.77
C HIS A 753 -15.15 -30.89 -12.47
N ILE A 754 -15.15 -29.74 -11.81
CA ILE A 754 -13.98 -29.28 -11.05
C ILE A 754 -13.90 -30.11 -9.76
N THR A 755 -12.79 -30.81 -9.54
CA THR A 755 -12.49 -31.44 -8.24
C THR A 755 -12.23 -30.35 -7.19
N LEU A 756 -12.94 -30.41 -6.07
CA LEU A 756 -12.83 -29.46 -4.96
C LEU A 756 -12.13 -30.08 -3.75
N GLU A 757 -11.11 -29.41 -3.24
CA GLU A 757 -10.52 -29.71 -1.93
C GLU A 757 -11.22 -28.89 -0.85
N VAL A 758 -12.35 -29.41 -0.37
CA VAL A 758 -13.22 -28.68 0.56
C VAL A 758 -12.60 -28.67 1.97
N VAL A 759 -12.33 -27.48 2.49
CA VAL A 759 -11.80 -27.26 3.85
C VAL A 759 -12.61 -26.17 4.56
N LEU A 760 -12.65 -26.19 5.89
CA LEU A 760 -13.23 -25.10 6.67
C LEU A 760 -12.26 -23.91 6.73
N VAL A 761 -12.64 -22.78 6.13
CA VAL A 761 -11.77 -21.61 5.97
C VAL A 761 -12.32 -20.41 6.73
N ASP A 762 -11.44 -19.67 7.42
CA ASP A 762 -11.77 -18.36 8.01
C ASP A 762 -11.93 -17.31 6.89
N ILE A 763 -13.11 -16.71 6.80
CA ILE A 763 -13.49 -15.78 5.72
C ILE A 763 -12.56 -14.56 5.71
N GLU A 764 -12.24 -13.98 6.88
CA GLU A 764 -11.37 -12.81 6.97
C GLU A 764 -9.96 -13.14 6.45
N ASN A 765 -9.41 -14.29 6.85
CA ASN A 765 -8.10 -14.75 6.38
C ASN A 765 -8.06 -15.03 4.87
N MET A 766 -9.15 -15.55 4.29
CA MET A 766 -9.26 -15.81 2.85
C MET A 766 -9.19 -14.51 2.04
N PHE A 767 -9.97 -13.49 2.40
CA PHE A 767 -9.91 -12.20 1.72
C PHE A 767 -8.60 -11.45 1.97
N ASP A 768 -7.99 -11.59 3.16
CA ASP A 768 -6.66 -11.05 3.43
C ASP A 768 -5.58 -11.67 2.54
N ARG A 769 -5.66 -12.98 2.27
CA ARG A 769 -4.80 -13.67 1.28
C ARG A 769 -5.07 -13.15 -0.13
N ALA A 770 -6.32 -13.18 -0.59
CA ALA A 770 -6.70 -12.70 -1.91
C ALA A 770 -6.27 -11.25 -2.18
N THR A 771 -6.42 -10.35 -1.20
CA THR A 771 -5.98 -8.94 -1.34
C THR A 771 -4.46 -8.76 -1.29
N THR A 772 -3.73 -9.70 -0.68
CA THR A 772 -2.26 -9.73 -0.70
C THR A 772 -1.77 -10.26 -2.05
N THR A 773 -2.40 -11.31 -2.55
CA THR A 773 -2.15 -11.91 -3.86
C THR A 773 -2.47 -10.94 -4.99
N SER A 774 -3.58 -10.18 -4.90
CA SER A 774 -3.93 -9.14 -5.89
C SER A 774 -2.88 -8.02 -5.97
N LYS A 775 -2.30 -7.60 -4.83
CA LYS A 775 -1.22 -6.61 -4.82
C LYS A 775 0.09 -7.16 -5.41
N LYS A 776 0.40 -8.44 -5.15
CA LYS A 776 1.53 -9.11 -5.82
C LYS A 776 1.29 -9.20 -7.32
N ALA A 777 0.03 -9.35 -7.71
CA ALA A 777 -0.44 -9.40 -9.09
C ALA A 777 -0.32 -8.10 -9.89
N GLY A 778 0.09 -7.02 -9.24
CA GLY A 778 0.20 -5.71 -9.88
C GLY A 778 -1.12 -4.94 -9.93
N ILE A 779 -2.19 -5.44 -9.28
CA ILE A 779 -3.46 -4.71 -9.19
C ILE A 779 -3.26 -3.45 -8.35
N LEU A 780 -3.44 -2.28 -8.98
CA LEU A 780 -3.14 -0.96 -8.42
C LEU A 780 -4.28 -0.40 -7.55
N PHE A 781 -5.50 -0.91 -7.71
CA PHE A 781 -6.67 -0.49 -6.94
C PHE A 781 -6.56 -0.88 -5.45
N GLN A 782 -7.09 -0.01 -4.57
CA GLN A 782 -7.21 -0.34 -3.15
C GLN A 782 -8.48 -1.15 -2.92
N VAL A 783 -8.43 -2.11 -2.00
CA VAL A 783 -9.58 -2.96 -1.67
C VAL A 783 -10.15 -2.57 -0.30
N ALA A 784 -11.43 -2.23 -0.26
CA ALA A 784 -12.20 -2.01 0.96
C ALA A 784 -13.13 -3.21 1.20
N ILE A 785 -13.04 -3.83 2.37
CA ILE A 785 -13.89 -4.97 2.73
C ILE A 785 -14.93 -4.56 3.76
N TYR A 786 -16.20 -4.83 3.49
CA TYR A 786 -17.32 -4.57 4.37
C TYR A 786 -17.88 -5.89 4.90
N HIS A 787 -17.55 -6.21 6.15
CA HIS A 787 -18.10 -7.37 6.85
C HIS A 787 -19.45 -7.00 7.46
N THR A 788 -20.54 -7.51 6.87
CA THR A 788 -21.90 -7.39 7.41
C THR A 788 -22.47 -8.75 7.85
N THR A 789 -21.72 -9.83 7.61
CA THR A 789 -22.05 -11.21 8.01
C THR A 789 -21.71 -11.48 9.48
N GLN A 790 -22.50 -12.34 10.13
CA GLN A 790 -22.15 -12.91 11.45
C GLN A 790 -21.31 -14.19 11.35
N GLN A 791 -21.14 -14.75 10.15
CA GLN A 791 -20.42 -16.00 9.92
C GLN A 791 -18.91 -15.78 9.86
N LYS A 792 -18.17 -16.63 10.58
CA LYS A 792 -16.70 -16.57 10.63
C LYS A 792 -16.02 -17.55 9.66
N TYR A 793 -16.66 -18.67 9.40
CA TYR A 793 -16.10 -19.77 8.61
C TYR A 793 -16.98 -20.11 7.42
N LEU A 794 -16.36 -20.57 6.35
CA LEU A 794 -17.00 -21.07 5.14
C LEU A 794 -16.33 -22.39 4.74
N GLU A 795 -17.14 -23.42 4.49
CA GLU A 795 -16.67 -24.69 3.94
C GLU A 795 -16.52 -24.53 2.42
N CYS A 796 -15.28 -24.47 1.91
CA CYS A 796 -14.99 -24.22 0.48
C CYS A 796 -13.59 -24.68 0.09
N ASP A 797 -13.30 -24.71 -1.23
CA ASP A 797 -11.93 -24.82 -1.71
C ASP A 797 -11.25 -23.44 -1.66
N ALA A 798 -10.35 -23.28 -0.69
CA ALA A 798 -9.69 -22.00 -0.43
C ALA A 798 -8.92 -21.46 -1.64
N GLY A 799 -8.27 -22.34 -2.42
CA GLY A 799 -7.45 -21.96 -3.56
C GLY A 799 -8.29 -21.48 -4.74
N LYS A 800 -9.40 -22.19 -5.02
CA LYS A 800 -10.33 -21.81 -6.09
C LYS A 800 -11.07 -20.52 -5.79
N ILE A 801 -11.52 -20.32 -4.55
CA ILE A 801 -12.17 -19.06 -4.15
C ILE A 801 -11.17 -17.90 -4.16
N GLU A 802 -9.92 -18.10 -3.73
CA GLU A 802 -8.88 -17.07 -3.85
C GLU A 802 -8.63 -16.68 -5.31
N TYR A 803 -8.53 -17.66 -6.21
CA TYR A 803 -8.41 -17.42 -7.66
C TYR A 803 -9.59 -16.61 -8.21
N LEU A 804 -10.82 -17.00 -7.85
CA LEU A 804 -12.04 -16.31 -8.25
C LEU A 804 -12.01 -14.84 -7.79
N LEU A 805 -11.64 -14.57 -6.53
CA LEU A 805 -11.58 -13.20 -6.00
C LEU A 805 -10.52 -12.34 -6.71
N VAL A 806 -9.30 -12.87 -6.90
CA VAL A 806 -8.20 -12.13 -7.56
C VAL A 806 -8.52 -11.86 -9.02
N THR A 807 -9.08 -12.84 -9.73
CA THR A 807 -9.46 -12.71 -11.15
C THR A 807 -10.59 -11.70 -11.33
N SER A 808 -11.58 -11.70 -10.43
CA SER A 808 -12.64 -10.68 -10.41
C SER A 808 -12.08 -9.26 -10.28
N MET A 809 -11.16 -9.05 -9.33
CA MET A 809 -10.52 -7.74 -9.13
C MET A 809 -9.72 -7.28 -10.36
N ARG A 810 -9.06 -8.23 -11.03
CA ARG A 810 -8.29 -7.96 -12.25
C ARG A 810 -9.18 -7.57 -13.42
N LEU A 811 -10.27 -8.27 -13.65
CA LEU A 811 -11.23 -7.95 -14.71
C LEU A 811 -11.82 -6.53 -14.53
N ILE A 812 -12.09 -6.13 -13.27
CA ILE A 812 -12.49 -4.76 -12.95
C ILE A 812 -11.41 -3.74 -13.38
N GLU A 813 -10.14 -4.00 -13.08
CA GLU A 813 -9.05 -3.09 -13.43
C GLU A 813 -8.81 -3.01 -14.95
N GLU A 814 -8.79 -4.16 -15.64
CA GLU A 814 -8.60 -4.23 -17.10
C GLU A 814 -9.72 -3.49 -17.85
N SER A 815 -10.96 -3.56 -17.35
CA SER A 815 -12.10 -2.84 -17.95
C SER A 815 -11.99 -1.32 -17.87
N LYS A 816 -11.24 -0.78 -16.90
CA LYS A 816 -11.13 0.67 -16.65
C LYS A 816 -9.85 1.31 -17.19
N ASN A 817 -8.94 0.52 -17.77
CA ASN A 817 -7.64 0.98 -18.27
C ASN A 817 -7.67 2.00 -19.43
N LYS A 818 -8.85 2.45 -19.88
CA LYS A 818 -8.97 3.50 -20.92
C LYS A 818 -9.02 4.95 -20.39
N LEU A 819 -9.17 5.19 -19.07
CA LEU A 819 -9.19 6.54 -18.51
C LEU A 819 -8.43 6.60 -17.17
N LEU A 820 -7.11 6.78 -17.24
CA LEU A 820 -6.27 7.17 -16.11
C LEU A 820 -6.72 8.53 -15.57
N GLU A 821 -7.41 8.58 -14.43
CA GLU A 821 -7.33 9.79 -13.56
C GLU A 821 -7.70 9.67 -12.08
N ASN A 822 -8.13 8.54 -11.51
CA ASN A 822 -8.18 8.39 -10.04
C ASN A 822 -8.00 6.93 -9.61
N GLN A 823 -7.26 6.72 -8.51
CA GLN A 823 -7.15 5.42 -7.84
C GLN A 823 -8.51 5.03 -7.28
N GLU A 824 -9.27 4.25 -8.03
CA GLU A 824 -10.56 3.75 -7.59
C GLU A 824 -10.41 2.62 -6.55
N ILE A 825 -11.40 2.54 -5.67
CA ILE A 825 -11.47 1.56 -4.60
C ILE A 825 -12.36 0.42 -5.09
N ILE A 826 -11.86 -0.81 -5.02
CA ILE A 826 -12.69 -2.02 -5.16
C ILE A 826 -13.36 -2.26 -3.81
N ARG A 827 -14.70 -2.27 -3.80
CA ARG A 827 -15.50 -2.55 -2.61
C ARG A 827 -15.94 -4.00 -2.65
N ILE A 828 -15.67 -4.72 -1.56
CA ILE A 828 -16.09 -6.10 -1.35
C ILE A 828 -17.07 -6.11 -0.19
N HIS A 829 -18.33 -6.43 -0.45
CA HIS A 829 -19.35 -6.60 0.58
C HIS A 829 -19.57 -8.08 0.85
N ILE A 830 -19.53 -8.45 2.14
CA ILE A 830 -19.79 -9.80 2.61
C ILE A 830 -21.05 -9.77 3.46
N MET A 831 -22.08 -10.48 3.02
CA MET A 831 -23.44 -10.38 3.55
C MET A 831 -24.06 -11.78 3.72
N ASP A 832 -24.93 -11.94 4.71
CA ASP A 832 -25.68 -13.18 4.92
C ASP A 832 -26.87 -13.26 3.96
N THR A 833 -27.11 -14.43 3.39
CA THR A 833 -28.28 -14.72 2.55
C THR A 833 -28.65 -16.21 2.66
N LYS A 834 -29.63 -16.66 1.87
CA LYS A 834 -30.01 -18.06 1.75
C LYS A 834 -30.03 -18.47 0.28
N ILE A 835 -29.80 -19.76 0.04
CA ILE A 835 -29.93 -20.36 -1.28
C ILE A 835 -30.85 -21.58 -1.20
N LYS A 836 -31.69 -21.77 -2.21
CA LYS A 836 -32.72 -22.81 -2.28
C LYS A 836 -32.42 -23.78 -3.40
N TYR A 837 -32.31 -25.07 -3.07
CA TYR A 837 -32.04 -26.17 -4.03
C TYR A 837 -33.29 -27.02 -4.26
N ASN A 838 -33.42 -27.56 -5.47
CA ASN A 838 -34.37 -28.64 -5.74
C ASN A 838 -33.69 -29.99 -5.49
N VAL A 839 -34.21 -30.78 -4.54
CA VAL A 839 -33.58 -32.04 -4.12
C VAL A 839 -34.10 -33.22 -4.96
N ASP A 840 -35.22 -33.06 -5.66
CA ASP A 840 -35.87 -34.15 -6.40
C ASP A 840 -36.65 -33.59 -7.59
N SER A 841 -36.31 -34.06 -8.80
CA SER A 841 -36.93 -33.61 -10.05
C SER A 841 -38.40 -33.98 -10.16
N GLU A 842 -38.85 -35.03 -9.45
CA GLU A 842 -40.23 -35.51 -9.54
C GLU A 842 -41.14 -34.94 -8.43
N THR A 843 -40.62 -34.67 -7.23
CA THR A 843 -41.46 -34.29 -6.06
C THR A 843 -41.51 -32.79 -5.73
N LYS A 844 -40.79 -31.92 -6.47
CA LYS A 844 -40.71 -30.45 -6.19
C LYS A 844 -40.34 -30.13 -4.73
N PHE A 845 -39.57 -31.00 -4.05
CA PHE A 845 -39.15 -30.76 -2.68
C PHE A 845 -37.92 -29.85 -2.65
N PHE A 846 -38.06 -28.66 -2.05
CA PHE A 846 -36.98 -27.67 -1.99
C PHE A 846 -36.35 -27.57 -0.61
N LYS A 847 -35.02 -27.47 -0.57
CA LYS A 847 -34.26 -27.27 0.67
C LYS A 847 -33.58 -25.92 0.68
N GLU A 848 -33.90 -25.09 1.68
CA GLU A 848 -33.22 -23.82 1.93
C GLU A 848 -31.99 -24.05 2.80
N LEU A 849 -30.84 -23.52 2.37
CA LEU A 849 -29.58 -23.57 3.09
C LEU A 849 -29.04 -22.16 3.31
N PRO A 850 -28.39 -21.92 4.47
CA PRO A 850 -27.77 -20.62 4.73
C PRO A 850 -26.54 -20.45 3.82
N ALA A 851 -26.34 -19.24 3.32
CA ALA A 851 -25.32 -18.89 2.35
C ALA A 851 -24.68 -17.53 2.65
N VAL A 852 -23.51 -17.29 2.08
CA VAL A 852 -22.81 -16.00 2.17
C VAL A 852 -22.70 -15.41 0.77
N ALA A 853 -23.10 -14.15 0.64
CA ALA A 853 -22.97 -13.37 -0.57
C ALA A 853 -21.69 -12.53 -0.55
N PHE A 854 -20.91 -12.61 -1.63
CA PHE A 854 -19.76 -11.79 -1.94
C PHE A 854 -20.10 -10.85 -3.10
N VAL A 855 -20.11 -9.54 -2.85
CA VAL A 855 -20.32 -8.53 -3.89
C VAL A 855 -19.04 -7.75 -4.11
N ILE A 856 -18.48 -7.79 -5.32
CA ILE A 856 -17.26 -7.07 -5.70
C ILE A 856 -17.64 -6.00 -6.73
N THR A 857 -17.47 -4.72 -6.38
CA THR A 857 -17.90 -3.61 -7.23
C THR A 857 -16.98 -2.40 -7.12
N THR A 858 -17.11 -1.48 -8.08
CA THR A 858 -16.54 -0.12 -8.00
C THR A 858 -17.61 0.94 -7.70
N GLY A 859 -18.89 0.56 -7.65
CA GLY A 859 -20.01 1.44 -7.30
C GLY A 859 -19.92 1.92 -5.85
N ILE A 860 -20.42 3.14 -5.58
CA ILE A 860 -20.37 3.77 -4.25
C ILE A 860 -21.55 3.34 -3.36
N ASP A 861 -22.67 2.98 -3.98
CA ASP A 861 -23.89 2.60 -3.27
C ASP A 861 -23.80 1.20 -2.65
N LYS A 862 -24.47 1.02 -1.51
CA LYS A 862 -24.58 -0.28 -0.85
C LYS A 862 -25.30 -1.26 -1.80
N PRO A 863 -24.72 -2.43 -2.11
CA PRO A 863 -25.35 -3.37 -3.02
C PRO A 863 -26.66 -3.92 -2.43
N ARG A 864 -27.70 -4.00 -3.27
CA ARG A 864 -28.94 -4.69 -2.95
C ARG A 864 -28.76 -6.16 -3.27
N ILE A 865 -29.01 -7.02 -2.29
CA ILE A 865 -28.99 -8.48 -2.46
C ILE A 865 -30.38 -9.02 -2.12
N ASP A 866 -30.75 -10.12 -2.78
CA ASP A 866 -31.99 -10.80 -2.47
C ASP A 866 -31.89 -11.61 -1.17
N PRO A 867 -33.00 -11.74 -0.41
CA PRO A 867 -33.03 -12.51 0.82
C PRO A 867 -32.94 -14.03 0.58
N LEU A 868 -33.27 -14.48 -0.63
CA LEU A 868 -33.26 -15.87 -1.04
C LEU A 868 -32.91 -15.96 -2.53
N TYR A 869 -31.85 -16.70 -2.83
CA TYR A 869 -31.48 -17.05 -4.20
C TYR A 869 -32.03 -18.44 -4.53
N THR A 870 -32.58 -18.61 -5.72
CA THR A 870 -33.05 -19.91 -6.21
C THR A 870 -32.02 -20.48 -7.16
N ASP A 871 -31.68 -21.74 -6.93
CA ASP A 871 -30.83 -22.50 -7.82
C ASP A 871 -31.54 -22.67 -9.16
N LEU A 872 -31.16 -21.82 -10.10
CA LEU A 872 -31.37 -22.10 -11.52
C LEU A 872 -30.11 -22.83 -11.95
N LEU A 873 -30.20 -24.16 -12.04
CA LEU A 873 -29.50 -24.94 -13.07
C LEU A 873 -29.93 -24.47 -14.48
N GLU A 874 -30.01 -23.16 -14.73
CA GLU A 874 -29.95 -22.60 -16.06
C GLU A 874 -28.52 -22.81 -16.52
N LYS A 875 -28.36 -23.98 -17.14
CA LYS A 875 -27.30 -24.35 -18.07
C LYS A 875 -26.72 -23.07 -18.67
N ALA A 876 -25.50 -22.71 -18.30
CA ALA A 876 -24.80 -21.64 -18.99
C ALA A 876 -24.88 -21.97 -20.49
N PRO A 877 -25.55 -21.15 -21.33
CA PRO A 877 -25.68 -21.47 -22.73
C PRO A 877 -24.27 -21.66 -23.29
N GLY A 878 -24.11 -22.73 -24.08
CA GLY A 878 -22.83 -23.17 -24.65
C GLY A 878 -22.27 -22.19 -25.67
N ILE A 879 -22.00 -20.96 -25.25
CA ILE A 879 -21.35 -19.93 -26.04
C ILE A 879 -19.84 -20.12 -25.84
N VAL A 880 -19.13 -20.29 -26.94
CA VAL A 880 -17.68 -20.35 -26.96
C VAL A 880 -17.15 -18.96 -26.57
N PRO A 881 -16.29 -18.83 -25.55
CA PRO A 881 -15.73 -17.54 -25.19
C PRO A 881 -14.88 -17.01 -26.34
N ASN A 882 -15.23 -15.84 -26.87
CA ASN A 882 -14.54 -15.23 -28.00
C ASN A 882 -13.29 -14.45 -27.56
N THR A 883 -13.25 -14.02 -26.30
CA THR A 883 -12.14 -13.25 -25.72
C THR A 883 -11.58 -13.91 -24.46
N ILE A 884 -10.34 -13.53 -24.09
CA ILE A 884 -9.70 -13.98 -22.84
C ILE A 884 -10.52 -13.55 -21.60
N THR A 885 -11.16 -12.38 -21.67
CA THR A 885 -12.07 -11.90 -20.62
C THR A 885 -13.29 -12.81 -20.48
N ASP A 886 -13.88 -13.27 -21.57
CA ASP A 886 -15.02 -14.20 -21.54
C ASP A 886 -14.61 -15.58 -20.97
N LEU A 887 -13.38 -16.01 -21.23
CA LEU A 887 -12.83 -17.25 -20.66
C LEU A 887 -12.73 -17.14 -19.14
N TYR A 888 -12.19 -16.04 -18.62
CA TYR A 888 -12.09 -15.83 -17.18
C TYR A 888 -13.46 -15.69 -16.51
N GLU A 889 -14.41 -14.98 -17.14
CA GLU A 889 -15.80 -14.90 -16.64
C GLU A 889 -16.44 -16.29 -16.57
N LYS A 890 -16.21 -17.15 -17.57
CA LYS A 890 -16.70 -18.53 -17.60
C LYS A 890 -16.05 -19.41 -16.53
N GLU A 891 -14.73 -19.37 -16.38
CA GLU A 891 -14.01 -20.12 -15.33
C GLU A 891 -14.49 -19.72 -13.92
N ILE A 892 -14.70 -18.43 -13.69
CA ILE A 892 -15.27 -17.92 -12.44
C ILE A 892 -16.64 -18.55 -12.18
N MET A 893 -17.53 -18.56 -13.18
CA MET A 893 -18.87 -19.14 -13.03
C MET A 893 -18.84 -20.65 -12.82
N GLN A 894 -17.92 -21.36 -13.47
CA GLN A 894 -17.71 -22.79 -13.23
C GLN A 894 -17.25 -23.07 -11.80
N ILE A 895 -16.36 -22.23 -11.25
CA ILE A 895 -15.96 -22.35 -9.83
C ILE A 895 -17.16 -22.14 -8.91
N VAL A 896 -18.00 -21.13 -9.16
CA VAL A 896 -19.21 -20.87 -8.37
C VAL A 896 -20.19 -22.05 -8.46
N SER A 897 -20.45 -22.55 -9.67
CA SER A 897 -21.33 -23.69 -9.92
C SER A 897 -20.80 -24.98 -9.28
N ALA A 898 -19.49 -25.25 -9.33
CA ALA A 898 -18.88 -26.40 -8.65
C ALA A 898 -19.05 -26.33 -7.12
N HIS A 899 -19.14 -25.12 -6.55
CA HIS A 899 -19.47 -24.88 -5.15
C HIS A 899 -20.99 -24.83 -4.89
N TYR A 900 -21.82 -25.29 -5.83
CA TYR A 900 -23.29 -25.22 -5.77
C TYR A 900 -23.81 -23.79 -5.53
N GLY A 901 -23.05 -22.78 -5.92
CA GLY A 901 -23.38 -21.39 -5.67
C GLY A 901 -24.15 -20.73 -6.81
N TYR A 902 -24.65 -19.52 -6.54
CA TYR A 902 -25.24 -18.64 -7.56
C TYR A 902 -24.26 -17.51 -7.90
N GLY A 903 -24.09 -17.21 -9.19
CA GLY A 903 -23.14 -16.20 -9.66
C GLY A 903 -23.72 -15.32 -10.77
N THR A 904 -23.55 -13.99 -10.67
CA THR A 904 -23.90 -13.05 -11.74
C THR A 904 -22.85 -11.97 -11.93
N ILE A 905 -22.74 -11.49 -13.18
CA ILE A 905 -21.86 -10.39 -13.58
C ILE A 905 -22.73 -9.32 -14.23
N THR A 906 -22.78 -8.15 -13.60
CA THR A 906 -23.55 -7.01 -14.10
C THR A 906 -22.59 -5.93 -14.59
N LYS A 907 -22.74 -5.49 -15.84
CA LYS A 907 -21.95 -4.41 -16.46
C LYS A 907 -22.88 -3.21 -16.69
N GLN A 908 -22.78 -2.17 -15.85
CA GLN A 908 -23.60 -0.94 -15.93
C GLN A 908 -22.70 0.31 -15.89
N ASP A 909 -22.90 1.28 -16.79
CA ASP A 909 -22.26 2.61 -16.78
C ASP A 909 -20.74 2.62 -16.46
N ALA A 910 -19.97 1.75 -17.12
CA ALA A 910 -18.52 1.54 -16.92
C ALA A 910 -18.10 0.95 -15.55
N ALA A 911 -19.04 0.51 -14.70
CA ALA A 911 -18.80 -0.26 -13.50
C ALA A 911 -19.19 -1.74 -13.70
N ILE A 912 -18.25 -2.64 -13.39
CA ILE A 912 -18.50 -4.08 -13.34
C ILE A 912 -18.78 -4.48 -11.89
N THR A 913 -19.86 -5.23 -11.67
CA THR A 913 -20.23 -5.79 -10.38
C THR A 913 -20.33 -7.30 -10.48
N PHE A 914 -19.57 -8.00 -9.64
CA PHE A 914 -19.64 -9.44 -9.49
C PHE A 914 -20.42 -9.79 -8.21
N LEU A 915 -21.40 -10.68 -8.31
CA LEU A 915 -22.15 -11.22 -7.18
C LEU A 915 -21.96 -12.73 -7.15
N TYR A 916 -21.48 -13.24 -6.02
CA TYR A 916 -21.33 -14.68 -5.78
C TYR A 916 -22.06 -15.04 -4.49
N VAL A 917 -22.85 -16.10 -4.50
CA VAL A 917 -23.58 -16.60 -3.33
C VAL A 917 -23.18 -18.04 -3.13
N LEU A 918 -22.48 -18.34 -2.04
CA LEU A 918 -21.97 -19.68 -1.74
C LEU A 918 -22.63 -20.28 -0.49
N PRO A 919 -23.01 -21.56 -0.51
CA PRO A 919 -23.56 -22.23 0.67
C PRO A 919 -22.51 -22.36 1.79
N LEU A 920 -22.94 -22.28 3.05
CA LEU A 920 -22.04 -22.39 4.21
C LEU A 920 -21.44 -23.80 4.40
N HIS A 921 -22.21 -24.83 4.03
CA HIS A 921 -21.88 -26.24 4.25
C HIS A 921 -22.03 -27.07 2.97
N LEU A 922 -20.93 -27.25 2.24
CA LEU A 922 -20.89 -27.98 0.96
C LEU A 922 -21.18 -29.48 1.11
N SER A 923 -20.65 -30.10 2.17
CA SER A 923 -20.86 -31.53 2.47
C SER A 923 -22.34 -31.95 2.47
N LYS A 924 -23.22 -31.13 3.04
CA LYS A 924 -24.67 -31.40 3.12
C LYS A 924 -25.39 -31.38 1.76
N ILE A 925 -24.80 -30.77 0.75
CA ILE A 925 -25.36 -30.67 -0.60
C ILE A 925 -24.81 -31.80 -1.47
N ARG A 926 -23.50 -32.04 -1.42
CA ARG A 926 -22.80 -33.01 -2.27
C ARG A 926 -23.39 -34.42 -2.17
N ASP A 927 -23.69 -34.88 -0.96
CA ASP A 927 -24.22 -36.23 -0.72
C ASP A 927 -25.64 -36.41 -1.27
N ASN A 928 -26.44 -35.34 -1.34
CA ASN A 928 -27.81 -35.39 -1.85
C ASN A 928 -27.87 -35.30 -3.39
N VAL A 929 -26.96 -34.53 -4.01
CA VAL A 929 -26.89 -34.38 -5.48
C VAL A 929 -26.24 -35.61 -6.15
N MET A 930 -25.24 -36.23 -5.53
CA MET A 930 -24.65 -37.47 -6.07
C MET A 930 -25.65 -38.64 -6.10
N ASN A 931 -26.61 -38.67 -5.17
CA ASN A 931 -27.63 -39.73 -5.10
C ASN A 931 -28.76 -39.58 -6.14
N THR A 932 -28.81 -38.48 -6.90
CA THR A 932 -29.88 -38.18 -7.89
C THR A 932 -29.42 -38.30 -9.35
N LEU A 933 -28.23 -38.85 -9.61
CA LEU A 933 -27.71 -39.01 -10.97
C LEU A 933 -28.47 -40.09 -11.78
N PRO A 934 -28.80 -39.83 -13.06
CA PRO A 934 -29.76 -40.61 -13.86
C PRO A 934 -29.32 -42.04 -14.25
N PHE A 935 -28.08 -42.45 -13.94
CA PHE A 935 -27.55 -43.79 -14.26
C PHE A 935 -27.97 -44.92 -13.32
N TYR A 936 -28.72 -44.62 -12.27
CA TYR A 936 -29.20 -45.63 -11.32
C TYR A 936 -30.73 -45.66 -11.29
N PRO A 937 -31.41 -46.27 -12.28
CA PRO A 937 -32.77 -46.71 -12.02
C PRO A 937 -32.75 -47.65 -10.82
N ASN A 938 -33.75 -47.54 -9.94
CA ASN A 938 -33.92 -48.39 -8.76
C ASN A 938 -34.17 -49.86 -9.18
N PHE A 939 -33.13 -50.57 -9.58
CA PHE A 939 -33.21 -51.99 -9.88
C PHE A 939 -33.31 -52.78 -8.58
N LYS A 940 -34.25 -53.73 -8.54
CA LYS A 940 -34.40 -54.67 -7.42
C LYS A 940 -33.29 -55.71 -7.53
N ILE A 941 -32.23 -55.55 -6.74
CA ILE A 941 -31.09 -56.47 -6.70
C ILE A 941 -31.59 -57.84 -6.24
N MET A 942 -31.30 -58.89 -7.01
CA MET A 942 -31.62 -60.25 -6.65
C MET A 942 -30.48 -60.86 -5.83
N GLU A 943 -30.77 -61.25 -4.59
CA GLU A 943 -29.81 -61.86 -3.68
C GLU A 943 -30.39 -63.18 -3.15
N THR A 944 -29.55 -64.20 -3.05
CA THR A 944 -29.85 -65.44 -2.33
C THR A 944 -28.86 -65.58 -1.16
N PRO A 945 -29.20 -66.34 -0.11
CA PRO A 945 -28.25 -66.59 0.98
C PRO A 945 -26.91 -67.16 0.49
N ALA A 946 -26.95 -68.00 -0.55
CA ALA A 946 -25.76 -68.53 -1.19
C ALA A 946 -24.96 -67.47 -1.96
N SER A 947 -25.62 -66.53 -2.66
CA SER A 947 -24.91 -65.46 -3.39
C SER A 947 -24.26 -64.43 -2.45
N LEU A 948 -24.88 -64.18 -1.29
CA LEU A 948 -24.30 -63.32 -0.24
C LEU A 948 -23.10 -63.98 0.45
N GLN A 949 -23.16 -65.30 0.69
CA GLN A 949 -22.02 -66.04 1.22
C GLN A 949 -20.86 -66.02 0.21
N GLN A 950 -21.13 -66.26 -1.08
CA GLN A 950 -20.12 -66.18 -2.14
C GLN A 950 -19.50 -64.77 -2.25
N GLU A 951 -20.28 -63.71 -2.04
CA GLU A 951 -19.80 -62.33 -2.03
C GLU A 951 -18.80 -62.07 -0.90
N ILE A 952 -19.11 -62.49 0.33
CA ILE A 952 -18.20 -62.34 1.48
C ILE A 952 -16.91 -63.14 1.25
N GLU A 953 -17.04 -64.40 0.82
CA GLU A 953 -15.88 -65.26 0.51
C GLU A 953 -15.00 -64.66 -0.59
N THR A 954 -15.60 -64.07 -1.63
CA THR A 954 -14.87 -63.45 -2.72
C THR A 954 -14.21 -62.14 -2.28
N GLU A 955 -14.89 -61.29 -1.51
CA GLU A 955 -14.33 -60.04 -0.97
C GLU A 955 -13.08 -60.33 -0.13
N ASP A 956 -13.18 -61.25 0.83
CA ASP A 956 -12.07 -61.57 1.73
C ASP A 956 -10.89 -62.17 0.96
N LEU A 957 -11.16 -63.03 -0.02
CA LEU A 957 -10.14 -63.70 -0.82
C LEU A 957 -9.41 -62.72 -1.75
N LEU A 958 -10.14 -61.80 -2.40
CA LEU A 958 -9.53 -60.78 -3.26
C LEU A 958 -8.66 -59.79 -2.48
N VAL A 959 -9.09 -59.37 -1.28
CA VAL A 959 -8.33 -58.45 -0.42
C VAL A 959 -7.09 -59.11 0.19
N GLN A 960 -7.15 -60.41 0.50
CA GLN A 960 -6.00 -61.14 1.04
C GLN A 960 -4.94 -61.45 -0.03
N SER A 961 -5.35 -61.72 -1.26
CA SER A 961 -4.46 -62.19 -2.32
C SER A 961 -3.97 -61.09 -3.28
N THR A 962 -4.44 -59.86 -3.18
CA THR A 962 -4.03 -58.72 -4.03
C THR A 962 -3.71 -57.47 -3.20
N SER A 963 -3.18 -56.42 -3.83
CA SER A 963 -3.00 -55.10 -3.20
C SER A 963 -4.28 -54.23 -3.20
N LEU A 964 -5.45 -54.81 -3.48
CA LEU A 964 -6.72 -54.08 -3.57
C LEU A 964 -7.26 -53.69 -2.18
N SER A 965 -7.76 -52.47 -2.06
CA SER A 965 -8.46 -52.04 -0.84
C SER A 965 -9.85 -52.69 -0.74
N ARG A 966 -10.25 -53.07 0.48
CA ARG A 966 -11.59 -53.64 0.75
C ARG A 966 -12.73 -52.75 0.29
N ALA A 967 -12.57 -51.43 0.42
CA ALA A 967 -13.55 -50.44 -0.06
C ALA A 967 -13.74 -50.52 -1.59
N LEU A 968 -12.63 -50.59 -2.34
CA LEU A 968 -12.67 -50.69 -3.80
C LEU A 968 -13.33 -52.00 -4.27
N VAL A 969 -13.01 -53.14 -3.65
CA VAL A 969 -13.61 -54.44 -4.00
C VAL A 969 -15.12 -54.43 -3.74
N ARG A 970 -15.54 -53.95 -2.57
CA ARG A 970 -16.96 -53.87 -2.20
C ARG A 970 -17.73 -52.90 -3.11
N ASP A 971 -17.15 -51.74 -3.41
CA ASP A 971 -17.74 -50.78 -4.34
C ASP A 971 -17.87 -51.36 -5.76
N THR A 972 -16.90 -52.17 -6.19
CA THR A 972 -16.92 -52.86 -7.50
C THR A 972 -18.02 -53.92 -7.54
N ILE A 973 -18.14 -54.76 -6.50
CA ILE A 973 -19.20 -55.78 -6.39
C ILE A 973 -20.59 -55.12 -6.32
N LEU A 974 -20.75 -54.06 -5.52
CA LEU A 974 -21.99 -53.28 -5.47
C LEU A 974 -22.33 -52.66 -6.83
N PHE A 975 -21.31 -52.22 -7.57
CA PHE A 975 -21.50 -51.69 -8.91
C PHE A 975 -22.02 -52.76 -9.87
N ILE A 976 -21.41 -53.96 -9.88
CA ILE A 976 -21.84 -55.09 -10.71
C ILE A 976 -23.26 -55.56 -10.32
N LYS A 977 -23.57 -55.62 -9.02
CA LYS A 977 -24.92 -55.94 -8.51
C LYS A 977 -25.97 -54.96 -9.03
N LYS A 978 -25.64 -53.67 -9.07
CA LYS A 978 -26.52 -52.64 -9.64
C LYS A 978 -26.65 -52.75 -11.15
N CYS A 979 -25.58 -53.12 -11.86
CA CYS A 979 -25.58 -53.24 -13.32
C CYS A 979 -26.41 -54.43 -13.81
N HIS A 980 -26.33 -55.59 -13.14
CA HIS A 980 -27.05 -56.80 -13.53
C HIS A 980 -28.43 -56.95 -12.87
N GLY A 981 -28.77 -56.14 -11.86
CA GLY A 981 -30.13 -56.02 -11.31
C GLY A 981 -30.78 -57.36 -10.92
N ASP A 982 -31.83 -57.74 -11.65
CA ASP A 982 -32.63 -58.96 -11.47
C ASP A 982 -32.28 -60.09 -12.46
N GLN A 983 -31.18 -59.95 -13.22
CA GLN A 983 -30.71 -60.93 -14.18
C GLN A 983 -30.31 -62.24 -13.48
N LYS A 984 -30.69 -63.36 -14.09
CA LYS A 984 -30.36 -64.72 -13.61
C LYS A 984 -29.47 -65.45 -14.60
N ARG A 985 -28.60 -66.32 -14.08
CA ARG A 985 -27.90 -67.32 -14.89
C ARG A 985 -28.85 -68.46 -15.27
N ALA A 986 -28.45 -69.29 -16.25
CA ALA A 986 -29.16 -70.52 -16.59
C ALA A 986 -29.30 -71.50 -15.40
N SER A 987 -28.43 -71.39 -14.38
CA SER A 987 -28.52 -72.14 -13.12
C SER A 987 -29.61 -71.63 -12.16
N GLY A 988 -30.17 -70.45 -12.40
CA GLY A 988 -31.12 -69.78 -11.50
C GLY A 988 -30.49 -68.80 -10.50
N ASP A 989 -29.16 -68.74 -10.40
CA ASP A 989 -28.44 -67.83 -9.50
C ASP A 989 -28.40 -66.38 -10.01
N PRO A 990 -28.27 -65.37 -9.13
CA PRO A 990 -28.08 -63.98 -9.53
C PRO A 990 -26.86 -63.82 -10.45
N PHE A 991 -27.00 -63.09 -11.55
CA PHE A 991 -25.96 -63.00 -12.57
C PHE A 991 -24.64 -62.40 -12.06
N TYR A 992 -24.69 -61.47 -11.10
CA TYR A 992 -23.48 -60.87 -10.49
C TYR A 992 -22.53 -61.88 -9.83
N THR A 993 -23.01 -63.10 -9.53
CA THR A 993 -22.16 -64.21 -9.05
C THR A 993 -21.20 -64.73 -10.11
N HIS A 994 -21.47 -64.51 -11.39
CA HIS A 994 -20.63 -64.95 -12.50
C HIS A 994 -19.31 -64.18 -12.57
N PRO A 995 -19.29 -62.84 -12.66
CA PRO A 995 -18.03 -62.11 -12.67
C PRO A 995 -17.19 -62.34 -11.39
N MET A 996 -17.84 -62.57 -10.23
CA MET A 996 -17.12 -62.96 -9.01
C MET A 996 -16.43 -64.34 -9.14
N ALA A 997 -17.10 -65.32 -9.74
CA ALA A 997 -16.50 -66.63 -10.00
C ALA A 997 -15.34 -66.54 -11.00
N VAL A 998 -15.48 -65.71 -12.04
CA VAL A 998 -14.41 -65.47 -13.04
C VAL A 998 -13.21 -64.80 -12.37
N ALA A 999 -13.44 -63.77 -11.54
CA ALA A 999 -12.36 -63.12 -10.80
C ALA A 999 -11.60 -64.09 -9.87
N ARG A 1000 -12.30 -65.04 -9.23
CA ARG A 1000 -11.67 -66.10 -8.43
C ARG A 1000 -10.81 -67.04 -9.27
N ILE A 1001 -11.22 -67.37 -10.49
CA ILE A 1001 -10.43 -68.20 -11.42
C ILE A 1001 -9.20 -67.42 -11.89
N VAL A 1002 -9.38 -66.16 -12.31
CA VAL A 1002 -8.28 -65.28 -12.75
C VAL A 1002 -7.23 -65.11 -11.65
N LEU A 1003 -7.66 -65.06 -10.38
CA LEU A 1003 -6.76 -64.95 -9.25
C LEU A 1003 -5.85 -66.19 -9.06
N MET A 1004 -6.21 -67.35 -9.61
CA MET A 1004 -5.34 -68.52 -9.62
C MET A 1004 -4.14 -68.33 -10.57
N GLU A 1005 -4.30 -67.47 -11.59
CA GLU A 1005 -3.30 -67.23 -12.63
C GLU A 1005 -2.52 -65.93 -12.41
N THR A 1006 -3.13 -64.90 -11.80
CA THR A 1006 -2.49 -63.60 -11.56
C THR A 1006 -3.02 -62.87 -10.33
N GLN A 1007 -2.13 -62.12 -9.66
CA GLN A 1007 -2.46 -61.25 -8.53
C GLN A 1007 -2.49 -59.76 -8.91
N ASP A 1008 -2.44 -59.46 -10.21
CA ASP A 1008 -2.50 -58.09 -10.71
C ASP A 1008 -3.87 -57.45 -10.40
N PRO A 1009 -3.92 -56.36 -9.62
CA PRO A 1009 -5.17 -55.72 -9.21
C PRO A 1009 -6.01 -55.23 -10.38
N ASP A 1010 -5.39 -54.77 -11.48
CA ASP A 1010 -6.10 -54.22 -12.63
C ASP A 1010 -6.79 -55.35 -13.43
N VAL A 1011 -6.12 -56.51 -13.55
CA VAL A 1011 -6.67 -57.69 -14.23
C VAL A 1011 -7.81 -58.31 -13.43
N VAL A 1012 -7.67 -58.37 -12.11
CA VAL A 1012 -8.71 -58.90 -11.20
C VAL A 1012 -9.95 -58.00 -11.18
N ILE A 1013 -9.78 -56.68 -11.14
CA ILE A 1013 -10.91 -55.75 -11.28
C ILE A 1013 -11.53 -55.84 -12.67
N ALA A 1014 -10.73 -55.98 -13.73
CA ALA A 1014 -11.26 -56.16 -15.08
C ALA A 1014 -12.07 -57.45 -15.21
N ALA A 1015 -11.67 -58.55 -14.55
CA ALA A 1015 -12.41 -59.80 -14.50
C ALA A 1015 -13.77 -59.64 -13.79
N LEU A 1016 -13.84 -58.84 -12.72
CA LEU A 1016 -15.11 -58.49 -12.08
C LEU A 1016 -16.01 -57.67 -13.00
N LEU A 1017 -15.44 -56.83 -13.88
CA LEU A 1017 -16.19 -55.88 -14.71
C LEU A 1017 -16.43 -56.35 -16.15
N HIS A 1018 -15.90 -57.51 -16.55
CA HIS A 1018 -15.81 -57.87 -17.97
C HIS A 1018 -17.16 -57.85 -18.70
N ASP A 1019 -18.22 -58.40 -18.10
CA ASP A 1019 -19.56 -58.43 -18.69
C ASP A 1019 -20.36 -57.14 -18.49
N VAL A 1020 -19.86 -56.18 -17.69
CA VAL A 1020 -20.62 -54.97 -17.37
C VAL A 1020 -20.87 -54.13 -18.62
N VAL A 1021 -19.90 -54.05 -19.54
CA VAL A 1021 -20.04 -53.26 -20.78
C VAL A 1021 -20.88 -54.01 -21.82
N GLU A 1022 -20.87 -55.34 -21.81
CA GLU A 1022 -21.58 -56.18 -22.77
C GLU A 1022 -23.06 -56.36 -22.40
N ASP A 1023 -23.33 -56.63 -21.12
CA ASP A 1023 -24.67 -56.99 -20.62
C ASP A 1023 -25.45 -55.83 -19.98
N SER A 1024 -24.83 -54.66 -19.83
CA SER A 1024 -25.48 -53.48 -19.25
C SER A 1024 -25.33 -52.24 -20.13
N LYS A 1025 -26.02 -51.15 -19.75
CA LYS A 1025 -25.91 -49.86 -20.46
C LYS A 1025 -24.69 -49.03 -20.07
N VAL A 1026 -23.72 -49.62 -19.36
CA VAL A 1026 -22.52 -48.94 -18.90
C VAL A 1026 -21.48 -48.88 -20.02
N PRO A 1027 -20.99 -47.69 -20.40
CA PRO A 1027 -19.96 -47.55 -21.43
C PRO A 1027 -18.56 -47.90 -20.90
N LEU A 1028 -17.66 -48.24 -21.82
CA LEU A 1028 -16.24 -48.46 -21.49
C LEU A 1028 -15.56 -47.22 -20.87
N SER A 1029 -15.92 -46.00 -21.31
CA SER A 1029 -15.36 -44.75 -20.79
C SER A 1029 -15.70 -44.53 -19.31
N TYR A 1030 -16.82 -45.06 -18.83
CA TYR A 1030 -17.17 -45.01 -17.41
C TYR A 1030 -16.29 -45.96 -16.59
N ILE A 1031 -15.96 -47.14 -17.15
CA ILE A 1031 -15.00 -48.06 -16.53
C ILE A 1031 -13.62 -47.39 -16.43
N GLU A 1032 -13.18 -46.68 -17.47
CA GLU A 1032 -11.91 -45.94 -17.48
C GLU A 1032 -11.89 -44.83 -16.41
N SER A 1033 -12.96 -44.05 -16.31
CA SER A 1033 -13.08 -42.97 -15.32
C SER A 1033 -13.11 -43.48 -13.87
N ARG A 1034 -13.70 -44.65 -13.61
CA ARG A 1034 -13.95 -45.14 -12.24
C ARG A 1034 -12.89 -46.11 -11.73
N PHE A 1035 -12.34 -46.93 -12.61
CA PHE A 1035 -11.41 -48.01 -12.27
C PHE A 1035 -10.03 -47.86 -12.92
N GLY A 1036 -9.86 -46.84 -13.77
CA GLY A 1036 -8.58 -46.52 -14.40
C GLY A 1036 -8.45 -47.08 -15.81
N ARG A 1037 -7.51 -46.50 -16.55
CA ARG A 1037 -7.28 -46.78 -17.97
C ARG A 1037 -6.85 -48.22 -18.27
N ASN A 1038 -6.05 -48.83 -17.40
CA ASN A 1038 -5.59 -50.21 -17.57
C ASN A 1038 -6.74 -51.21 -17.45
N VAL A 1039 -7.60 -51.05 -16.43
CA VAL A 1039 -8.80 -51.88 -16.25
C VAL A 1039 -9.71 -51.78 -17.46
N ALA A 1040 -10.02 -50.55 -17.91
CA ALA A 1040 -10.87 -50.34 -19.09
C ALA A 1040 -10.26 -50.92 -20.36
N TYR A 1041 -8.94 -50.79 -20.55
CA TYR A 1041 -8.26 -51.42 -21.67
C TYR A 1041 -8.46 -52.95 -21.66
N ILE A 1042 -8.30 -53.60 -20.51
CA ILE A 1042 -8.47 -55.06 -20.38
C ILE A 1042 -9.93 -55.46 -20.63
N VAL A 1043 -10.89 -54.76 -20.02
CA VAL A 1043 -12.34 -54.99 -20.22
C VAL A 1043 -12.70 -54.87 -21.72
N ASN A 1044 -12.14 -53.90 -22.43
CA ASN A 1044 -12.36 -53.73 -23.87
C ASN A 1044 -11.84 -54.91 -24.71
N GLN A 1045 -10.69 -55.47 -24.34
CA GLN A 1045 -10.11 -56.60 -25.08
C GLN A 1045 -10.95 -57.88 -24.89
N VAL A 1046 -11.50 -58.09 -23.69
CA VAL A 1046 -12.23 -59.33 -23.36
C VAL A 1046 -13.69 -59.32 -23.83
N THR A 1047 -14.31 -58.15 -23.96
CA THR A 1047 -15.70 -57.97 -24.46
C THR A 1047 -15.82 -58.15 -25.97
N HIS A 1048 -14.73 -58.06 -26.74
CA HIS A 1048 -14.76 -58.20 -28.20
C HIS A 1048 -14.40 -59.60 -28.73
N MET A 1049 -14.02 -60.55 -27.87
CA MET A 1049 -13.51 -61.87 -28.28
C MET A 1049 -14.52 -62.77 -29.01
N GLY A 1050 -15.84 -62.55 -28.84
CA GLY A 1050 -16.87 -63.34 -29.54
C GLY A 1050 -17.00 -63.05 -31.05
N SER A 1051 -16.45 -61.94 -31.52
CA SER A 1051 -16.58 -61.50 -32.93
C SER A 1051 -15.33 -61.79 -33.78
N THR A 1052 -14.19 -62.11 -33.15
CA THR A 1052 -12.86 -62.09 -33.78
C THR A 1052 -12.27 -63.45 -34.17
N PHE A 1053 -13.07 -64.53 -34.16
CA PHE A 1053 -12.64 -65.83 -34.72
C PHE A 1053 -12.89 -65.99 -36.24
N ARG A 1054 -13.34 -64.94 -36.93
CA ARG A 1054 -13.31 -64.88 -38.39
C ARG A 1054 -12.45 -63.70 -38.82
N LEU A 1055 -11.32 -64.01 -39.47
CA LEU A 1055 -10.38 -63.12 -40.15
C LEU A 1055 -9.19 -62.61 -39.29
N CYS A 1056 -8.18 -63.48 -39.18
CA CYS A 1056 -6.78 -63.07 -39.35
C CYS A 1056 -6.53 -62.68 -40.84
N PRO A 1057 -5.44 -61.94 -41.21
CA PRO A 1057 -4.11 -62.01 -40.60
C PRO A 1057 -3.32 -60.68 -40.43
N PHE A 1058 -2.32 -60.78 -39.56
CA PHE A 1058 -1.00 -60.10 -39.50
C PHE A 1058 -0.72 -58.85 -40.37
N GLY A 1059 -0.18 -57.84 -39.71
CA GLY A 1059 0.54 -56.69 -40.28
C GLY A 1059 1.02 -55.75 -39.19
#